data_AF-G3JTN9-F1
#
_entry.id   AF-G3JTN9-F1
#
_cell.length_a   1.000
_cell.length_b   1.000
_cell.length_c   1.000
_cell.angle_alpha   90.00
_cell.angle_beta   90.00
_cell.angle_gamma   90.00
#
_symmetry.space_group_name_H-M   'P 1'
#
loop_
_entity.id
_entity.type
_entity.pdbx_description
1 polymer ?
#
loop_
_entity_poly.entity_id
_entity_poly.type
_entity_poly.pdbx_seq_one_letter_code
_entity_poly.pdbx_strand_id
1 'polypeptide(L)'
;MRQQLSFSALTLVTLLLAAKAQESHGVETEIYQDSILDEAPTVVGNKDYLEEPPEDPRTFYSDLHPCPRACDGKHSDEWDLFTSIGRLEYCIEPMLIDVALYNPLDDKETITVIRACTQGNANSRVNAAFGPSNGPEFHNAPLLNRRNILSRPRRSSLECPVGKDRSTVIQLSMSGSSPKDGHLDAAVFLLHQVLELFQESATCHTKSMLGYLNGTVVGVYAGTSINKASVHSVLEEITPLLTKEKVANATAQICDSRGSARDVVGVAISSNGDLAAVQDALRLWDRVDCAANLASAQEIPVVIQAEANLAMNQTMTSNTAFCISNCGMSIVSSGPPAAYGRVGYYESWNFERNCLYLKAEHANTDGTYTIIHWAFMEIDTENWKPKIKDPHAQWEGFKSLTGVKKVISFGGWGYSTAPETYNILRQAMSPTHRLQFAGNVVKFIIEHGLDGVDFDWEYPGATDIPDTPPGSPEDGQNYLAFLIVMSNKIHRQPPYHYTLSIAAPASFWYLKAFPIEVMSWYLDYIVYMTYDLHGQWDAGNQWSTEGCPAGNCLRSHINLTETETALAMITKAGVPSKRIYVGEASYGRSFKMSHEGCDGPDCTFEGDRMHSQAAPGICTDTSGYISYAEISRIIENDSSSRPWHDHDSNSDIMVYQETEWVAYMTPTTKDTRRNFWKGKNFAGTIDWAVDLMSYHSDDESFGHGEDWSSEFEGGTISPGECKGTYASLEDIEKDRDSIPLHCRDEYTLVALSFILKDSISKHDELIQDHYDHNFGVYAEAVANGAQNTVKDFMYKNASEFFTCQVTEVVDSCKHCWDSWIRKGNNRDKTRLCRYCEDYVCGSTVLPMICWEMNVPCPDPLHQFLFREKDFACPPDFSERSDEPDKDNLIRSSTRWTLKEGKSDAFYAALLAGTDVSSDKIVWEDVRWHDADGPPSYHAHEPMYMDFNFPNPKYYKKEDVMNPKEVINKGREKLNSIMPTIDDVLGLVQQNKYAGLVGDLVDALSVPIAMAQQSVANMQRANDIGQNIDDEQKKNFIILFLTAILFFIPFVGEIAGTIGVLAGVARIITVVGELGAVGLDIYSLVDSKGNDPFAIAGILFAPLALYDVAAVAAAAALRRGMKERQITSIGNEAKQTLDKIDRIKGRKSGARASCPVKREVEPIKVAWENALLKSSLNDTPVVRSGLE
;
A
#
# COMPACT_ATOMS: atom_id res chain seq x y z
N MET A 1 48.04 -9.06 -58.80
CA MET A 1 47.94 -10.36 -59.51
C MET A 1 46.48 -10.82 -59.36
N ARG A 2 45.76 -11.09 -60.47
CA ARG A 2 45.26 -12.42 -60.92
C ARG A 2 44.44 -13.20 -59.86
N GLN A 3 43.26 -13.79 -60.10
CA GLN A 3 42.24 -13.94 -61.19
C GLN A 3 40.97 -14.54 -60.48
N GLN A 4 39.69 -14.52 -60.89
CA GLN A 4 38.86 -14.16 -62.07
C GLN A 4 37.47 -13.65 -61.53
N LEU A 5 36.55 -12.97 -62.24
CA LEU A 5 35.58 -13.36 -63.31
C LEU A 5 34.71 -14.60 -62.97
N SER A 6 33.39 -14.63 -63.22
CA SER A 6 32.62 -13.97 -64.31
C SER A 6 31.09 -13.76 -64.05
N PHE A 7 30.50 -12.71 -64.66
CA PHE A 7 29.19 -12.62 -65.37
C PHE A 7 27.92 -13.30 -64.77
N SER A 8 26.86 -12.55 -64.39
CA SER A 8 25.77 -11.95 -65.22
C SER A 8 24.51 -12.84 -65.29
N ALA A 9 23.24 -12.42 -65.21
CA ALA A 9 22.48 -11.16 -65.31
C ALA A 9 21.34 -11.32 -66.36
N LEU A 10 20.19 -11.83 -65.90
CA LEU A 10 18.82 -11.66 -66.40
C LEU A 10 17.93 -12.02 -65.18
N THR A 11 16.82 -11.36 -64.85
CA THR A 11 15.86 -10.69 -65.73
C THR A 11 15.50 -9.28 -65.21
N LEU A 12 15.73 -8.26 -66.04
CA LEU A 12 15.10 -6.95 -65.90
C LEU A 12 13.64 -7.05 -66.40
N VAL A 13 12.78 -6.05 -66.09
CA VAL A 13 11.34 -5.96 -66.43
C VAL A 13 10.39 -6.63 -65.42
N THR A 14 10.02 -5.86 -64.39
CA THR A 14 8.66 -5.87 -63.77
C THR A 14 8.49 -4.73 -62.76
N LEU A 15 9.53 -4.41 -61.98
CA LEU A 15 9.44 -3.49 -60.82
C LEU A 15 9.88 -2.04 -61.12
N LEU A 16 9.24 -1.42 -62.12
CA LEU A 16 9.25 0.05 -62.30
C LEU A 16 7.98 0.48 -63.06
N LEU A 17 7.32 1.54 -62.55
CA LEU A 17 6.19 2.26 -63.15
C LEU A 17 4.83 1.53 -63.24
N ALA A 18 3.97 1.75 -62.24
CA ALA A 18 2.58 2.18 -62.46
C ALA A 18 2.03 2.91 -61.23
N ALA A 19 1.26 3.99 -61.44
CA ALA A 19 0.52 4.70 -60.40
C ALA A 19 -0.79 5.26 -60.99
N LYS A 20 -1.74 5.62 -60.11
CA LYS A 20 -3.09 6.20 -60.37
C LYS A 20 -4.18 5.30 -60.98
N ALA A 21 -5.32 5.30 -60.26
CA ALA A 21 -6.72 5.29 -60.75
C ALA A 21 -7.20 4.04 -61.56
N GLN A 22 -8.47 3.65 -61.59
CA GLN A 22 -9.71 4.43 -61.44
C GLN A 22 -10.93 3.53 -61.08
N GLU A 23 -12.11 4.14 -60.94
CA GLU A 23 -13.39 3.61 -60.46
C GLU A 23 -14.13 2.63 -61.38
N SER A 24 -15.14 1.96 -60.79
CA SER A 24 -16.55 1.88 -61.26
C SER A 24 -17.15 0.52 -61.72
N HIS A 25 -18.42 0.34 -61.31
CA HIS A 25 -19.46 -0.61 -61.75
C HIS A 25 -19.23 -2.13 -61.49
N GLY A 26 -20.25 -2.91 -61.07
CA GLY A 26 -21.61 -2.55 -60.64
C GLY A 26 -22.63 -3.71 -60.73
N VAL A 27 -23.91 -3.38 -60.49
CA VAL A 27 -25.16 -4.20 -60.63
C VAL A 27 -25.58 -5.04 -59.42
N GLU A 28 -26.88 -4.91 -59.09
CA GLU A 28 -27.56 -5.53 -57.94
C GLU A 28 -28.04 -6.97 -58.18
N THR A 29 -28.39 -7.68 -57.10
CA THR A 29 -29.69 -8.37 -57.01
C THR A 29 -30.22 -8.33 -55.58
N GLU A 30 -31.36 -7.67 -55.34
CA GLU A 30 -32.13 -7.82 -54.10
C GLU A 30 -32.94 -9.13 -54.10
N ILE A 31 -33.11 -9.75 -52.93
CA ILE A 31 -34.28 -10.58 -52.62
C ILE A 31 -34.75 -10.19 -51.21
N TYR A 32 -35.90 -9.51 -51.15
CA TYR A 32 -36.61 -9.18 -49.91
C TYR A 32 -37.48 -10.36 -49.45
N GLN A 33 -37.40 -10.74 -48.17
CA GLN A 33 -38.59 -11.06 -47.37
C GLN A 33 -38.26 -11.15 -45.87
N ASP A 34 -39.08 -10.48 -45.06
CA ASP A 34 -38.87 -10.28 -43.62
C ASP A 34 -39.29 -11.49 -42.77
N SER A 35 -38.66 -11.67 -41.61
CA SER A 35 -39.36 -11.49 -40.31
C SER A 35 -38.49 -11.77 -39.07
N ILE A 36 -38.37 -10.74 -38.22
CA ILE A 36 -38.36 -10.77 -36.75
C ILE A 36 -37.39 -11.76 -36.07
N LEU A 37 -36.21 -11.26 -35.68
CA LEU A 37 -35.59 -11.53 -34.38
C LEU A 37 -34.89 -10.24 -33.92
N ASP A 38 -35.35 -9.66 -32.81
CA ASP A 38 -34.85 -8.39 -32.29
C ASP A 38 -33.64 -8.56 -31.36
N GLU A 39 -32.74 -7.59 -31.43
CA GLU A 39 -31.83 -7.09 -30.38
C GLU A 39 -31.05 -8.13 -29.54
N ALA A 40 -29.83 -8.46 -30.02
CA ALA A 40 -28.69 -8.73 -29.14
C ALA A 40 -27.85 -7.43 -29.01
N PRO A 41 -27.43 -7.01 -27.80
CA PRO A 41 -26.72 -5.75 -27.62
C PRO A 41 -25.30 -5.80 -28.20
N THR A 42 -24.99 -4.89 -29.12
CA THR A 42 -23.65 -4.74 -29.67
C THR A 42 -22.73 -4.07 -28.65
N VAL A 43 -21.87 -4.86 -28.00
CA VAL A 43 -20.79 -4.32 -27.15
C VAL A 43 -19.79 -3.56 -28.03
N VAL A 44 -19.68 -2.25 -27.83
CA VAL A 44 -18.68 -1.39 -28.49
C VAL A 44 -17.35 -1.54 -27.75
N GLY A 45 -16.61 -2.60 -28.08
CA GLY A 45 -15.25 -2.80 -27.59
C GLY A 45 -14.26 -1.82 -28.23
N ASN A 46 -13.43 -1.16 -27.41
CA ASN A 46 -12.28 -0.38 -27.90
C ASN A 46 -11.32 -1.28 -28.68
N LYS A 47 -10.71 -0.73 -29.73
CA LYS A 47 -10.00 -1.53 -30.76
C LYS A 47 -8.48 -1.58 -30.64
N ASP A 48 -7.92 -0.98 -29.60
CA ASP A 48 -6.48 -0.66 -29.52
C ASP A 48 -5.66 -1.65 -28.64
N TYR A 49 -6.20 -2.83 -28.35
CA TYR A 49 -5.46 -3.96 -27.75
C TYR A 49 -5.77 -5.25 -28.50
N LEU A 50 -4.76 -6.14 -28.61
CA LEU A 50 -4.68 -7.40 -29.40
C LEU A 50 -4.16 -7.27 -30.85
N GLU A 51 -2.87 -6.93 -31.02
CA GLU A 51 -2.09 -7.20 -32.26
C GLU A 51 -0.88 -8.14 -32.05
N GLU A 52 -0.97 -9.11 -31.11
CA GLU A 52 -0.09 -10.28 -31.11
C GLU A 52 -0.92 -11.58 -31.03
N PRO A 53 -0.61 -12.61 -31.85
CA PRO A 53 -1.32 -13.89 -31.82
C PRO A 53 -0.84 -14.77 -30.65
N PRO A 54 -1.72 -15.61 -30.06
CA PRO A 54 -1.34 -16.47 -28.93
C PRO A 54 -0.28 -17.51 -29.31
N GLU A 55 0.79 -17.61 -28.52
CA GLU A 55 1.98 -18.42 -28.84
C GLU A 55 1.76 -19.94 -28.83
N ASP A 56 0.66 -20.43 -28.25
CA ASP A 56 0.24 -21.84 -28.36
C ASP A 56 -1.28 -21.95 -28.63
N PRO A 57 -1.72 -22.55 -29.75
CA PRO A 57 -3.14 -22.72 -30.08
C PRO A 57 -3.89 -23.74 -29.18
N ARG A 58 -3.24 -24.29 -28.15
CA ARG A 58 -3.84 -25.15 -27.11
C ARG A 58 -4.17 -24.42 -25.81
N THR A 59 -3.69 -23.19 -25.65
CA THR A 59 -3.95 -22.34 -24.48
C THR A 59 -5.41 -21.90 -24.49
N PHE A 60 -6.10 -22.12 -23.38
CA PHE A 60 -7.47 -21.65 -23.18
C PHE A 60 -7.45 -20.18 -22.72
N TYR A 61 -8.17 -19.31 -23.43
CA TYR A 61 -8.32 -17.90 -23.07
C TYR A 61 -9.75 -17.66 -22.59
N SER A 62 -9.92 -17.49 -21.28
CA SER A 62 -11.22 -17.33 -20.60
C SER A 62 -12.10 -16.28 -21.23
N ASP A 63 -11.52 -15.17 -21.69
CA ASP A 63 -12.25 -14.02 -22.20
C ASP A 63 -12.84 -14.29 -23.59
N LEU A 64 -12.14 -15.08 -24.40
CA LEU A 64 -12.49 -15.45 -25.77
C LEU A 64 -13.43 -16.66 -25.87
N HIS A 65 -13.64 -17.40 -24.78
CA HIS A 65 -14.40 -18.65 -24.79
C HIS A 65 -15.55 -18.59 -23.76
N PRO A 66 -16.83 -18.57 -24.19
CA PRO A 66 -17.98 -18.48 -23.27
C PRO A 66 -18.12 -19.66 -22.30
N CYS A 67 -17.67 -20.87 -22.69
CA CYS A 67 -17.62 -22.05 -21.84
C CYS A 67 -16.18 -22.59 -21.72
N PRO A 68 -15.82 -23.26 -20.61
CA PRO A 68 -14.60 -24.05 -20.53
C PRO A 68 -14.66 -25.28 -21.47
N ARG A 69 -13.54 -25.98 -21.64
CA ARG A 69 -13.48 -27.28 -22.33
C ARG A 69 -14.20 -28.37 -21.52
N ALA A 70 -14.41 -29.52 -22.16
CA ALA A 70 -15.03 -30.68 -21.53
C ALA A 70 -14.23 -31.17 -20.31
N CYS A 71 -14.91 -31.80 -19.35
CA CYS A 71 -14.31 -32.45 -18.18
C CYS A 71 -13.56 -33.76 -18.53
N ASP A 72 -12.69 -33.71 -19.54
CA ASP A 72 -11.82 -34.81 -19.95
C ASP A 72 -10.71 -35.08 -18.90
N GLY A 73 -10.39 -34.07 -18.09
CA GLY A 73 -9.46 -34.14 -16.95
C GLY A 73 -10.14 -34.60 -15.65
N LYS A 74 -9.47 -35.50 -14.93
CA LYS A 74 -9.95 -36.16 -13.71
C LYS A 74 -9.62 -35.41 -12.43
N HIS A 75 -8.64 -34.51 -12.46
CA HIS A 75 -8.32 -33.60 -11.36
C HIS A 75 -8.69 -32.16 -11.75
N SER A 76 -9.07 -31.32 -10.78
CA SER A 76 -9.52 -29.96 -11.08
C SER A 76 -8.41 -29.05 -11.61
N ASP A 77 -7.14 -29.35 -11.31
CA ASP A 77 -5.98 -28.63 -11.83
C ASP A 77 -5.72 -28.91 -13.33
N GLU A 78 -6.32 -29.95 -13.89
CA GLU A 78 -6.38 -30.23 -15.34
C GLU A 78 -7.46 -29.39 -16.06
N TRP A 79 -8.34 -28.67 -15.34
CA TRP A 79 -9.45 -27.90 -15.89
C TRP A 79 -9.07 -26.47 -16.30
N ASP A 80 -9.93 -25.81 -17.07
CA ASP A 80 -9.68 -24.46 -17.57
C ASP A 80 -9.81 -23.40 -16.48
N LEU A 81 -9.00 -22.34 -16.58
CA LEU A 81 -8.98 -21.22 -15.66
C LEU A 81 -9.95 -20.12 -16.11
N PHE A 82 -10.82 -19.70 -15.20
CA PHE A 82 -11.65 -18.50 -15.25
C PHE A 82 -11.14 -17.50 -14.19
N THR A 83 -11.19 -16.21 -14.50
CA THR A 83 -10.58 -15.13 -13.69
C THR A 83 -11.58 -14.23 -12.94
N SER A 84 -12.88 -14.36 -13.22
CA SER A 84 -13.95 -13.70 -12.45
C SER A 84 -15.26 -14.49 -12.51
N ILE A 85 -16.14 -14.24 -11.55
CA ILE A 85 -17.41 -14.97 -11.38
C ILE A 85 -18.40 -14.62 -12.50
N GLY A 86 -18.40 -13.38 -12.97
CA GLY A 86 -19.22 -12.95 -14.09
C GLY A 86 -19.00 -13.79 -15.36
N ARG A 87 -17.81 -14.38 -15.54
CA ARG A 87 -17.54 -15.28 -16.68
C ARG A 87 -18.44 -16.53 -16.69
N LEU A 88 -18.92 -17.00 -15.54
CA LEU A 88 -19.76 -18.19 -15.44
C LEU A 88 -21.14 -18.02 -16.10
N GLU A 89 -21.67 -16.79 -16.13
CA GLU A 89 -23.01 -16.50 -16.66
C GLU A 89 -23.10 -16.57 -18.19
N TYR A 90 -21.95 -16.52 -18.90
CA TYR A 90 -21.91 -16.67 -20.35
C TYR A 90 -21.92 -18.14 -20.81
N CYS A 91 -21.67 -19.11 -19.93
CA CYS A 91 -21.71 -20.52 -20.29
C CYS A 91 -23.13 -21.10 -20.17
N ILE A 92 -23.66 -21.56 -21.30
CA ILE A 92 -24.99 -22.18 -21.40
C ILE A 92 -24.97 -23.71 -21.19
N GLU A 93 -23.78 -24.30 -21.01
CA GLU A 93 -23.59 -25.73 -20.73
C GLU A 93 -23.32 -25.94 -19.22
N PRO A 94 -23.68 -27.10 -18.63
CA PRO A 94 -23.43 -27.37 -17.22
C PRO A 94 -21.93 -27.43 -16.92
N MET A 95 -21.50 -26.73 -15.87
CA MET A 95 -20.10 -26.68 -15.43
C MET A 95 -19.92 -27.35 -14.06
N LEU A 96 -18.78 -28.03 -13.89
CA LEU A 96 -18.20 -28.34 -12.59
C LEU A 96 -17.15 -27.27 -12.26
N ILE A 97 -17.07 -26.88 -10.99
CA ILE A 97 -16.28 -25.73 -10.53
C ILE A 97 -15.51 -26.08 -9.24
N ASP A 98 -14.22 -25.79 -9.26
CA ASP A 98 -13.32 -25.76 -8.11
C ASP A 98 -12.82 -24.33 -7.86
N VAL A 99 -12.78 -23.94 -6.59
CA VAL A 99 -12.49 -22.58 -6.11
C VAL A 99 -11.82 -22.66 -4.74
N ALA A 100 -10.94 -21.69 -4.45
CA ALA A 100 -10.42 -21.52 -3.10
C ALA A 100 -11.58 -21.13 -2.16
N LEU A 101 -11.92 -22.02 -1.22
CA LEU A 101 -13.13 -21.92 -0.39
C LEU A 101 -13.26 -20.61 0.41
N TYR A 102 -12.15 -19.92 0.68
CA TYR A 102 -12.10 -18.70 1.48
C TYR A 102 -11.88 -17.42 0.65
N ASN A 103 -11.68 -17.50 -0.67
CA ASN A 103 -11.75 -16.32 -1.54
C ASN A 103 -13.21 -15.85 -1.61
N PRO A 104 -13.53 -14.54 -1.55
CA PRO A 104 -14.90 -14.06 -1.71
C PRO A 104 -15.52 -14.46 -3.06
N LEU A 105 -16.82 -14.79 -3.07
CA LEU A 105 -17.60 -15.12 -4.27
C LEU A 105 -18.92 -14.31 -4.40
N ASP A 106 -18.96 -13.16 -3.75
CA ASP A 106 -20.07 -12.21 -3.66
C ASP A 106 -19.98 -11.06 -4.68
N ASP A 107 -18.77 -10.64 -5.04
CA ASP A 107 -18.53 -9.65 -6.11
C ASP A 107 -18.16 -10.31 -7.46
N LYS A 108 -18.76 -9.80 -8.54
CA LYS A 108 -18.54 -10.26 -9.92
C LYS A 108 -17.32 -9.65 -10.60
N GLU A 109 -16.84 -8.49 -10.13
CA GLU A 109 -15.68 -7.78 -10.70
C GLU A 109 -14.35 -8.20 -10.04
N THR A 110 -14.39 -8.68 -8.80
CA THR A 110 -13.26 -9.28 -8.08
C THR A 110 -12.58 -10.38 -8.89
N ILE A 111 -11.28 -10.19 -9.13
CA ILE A 111 -10.42 -11.17 -9.78
C ILE A 111 -10.22 -12.35 -8.82
N THR A 112 -10.72 -13.53 -9.21
CA THR A 112 -10.66 -14.74 -8.40
C THR A 112 -10.39 -15.96 -9.27
N VAL A 113 -9.60 -16.89 -8.73
CA VAL A 113 -9.04 -18.02 -9.48
C VAL A 113 -10.04 -19.19 -9.44
N ILE A 114 -10.77 -19.37 -10.53
CA ILE A 114 -11.84 -20.38 -10.67
C ILE A 114 -11.39 -21.44 -11.67
N ARG A 115 -11.39 -22.72 -11.29
CA ARG A 115 -11.16 -23.82 -12.23
C ARG A 115 -12.47 -24.46 -12.63
N ALA A 116 -12.74 -24.51 -13.93
CA ALA A 116 -14.03 -24.94 -14.47
C ALA A 116 -13.86 -25.87 -15.68
N CYS A 117 -14.75 -26.85 -15.79
CA CYS A 117 -14.91 -27.70 -16.97
C CYS A 117 -16.40 -27.93 -17.23
N THR A 118 -16.78 -28.26 -18.47
CA THR A 118 -18.18 -28.59 -18.81
C THR A 118 -18.41 -30.09 -19.03
N GLN A 119 -19.62 -30.55 -18.72
CA GLN A 119 -20.08 -31.91 -19.07
C GLN A 119 -20.77 -31.96 -20.46
N GLY A 120 -20.78 -30.84 -21.19
CA GLY A 120 -21.24 -30.77 -22.57
C GLY A 120 -20.12 -30.91 -23.62
N ASN A 121 -20.41 -30.51 -24.85
CA ASN A 121 -19.44 -30.50 -25.95
C ASN A 121 -19.30 -29.07 -26.47
N ALA A 122 -18.79 -28.17 -25.63
CA ALA A 122 -18.55 -26.76 -25.96
C ALA A 122 -17.57 -26.55 -27.15
N ASN A 123 -16.74 -27.56 -27.44
CA ASN A 123 -15.94 -27.63 -28.68
C ASN A 123 -16.82 -27.70 -29.96
N SER A 124 -18.11 -28.00 -29.81
CA SER A 124 -19.12 -27.93 -30.87
C SER A 124 -20.04 -26.73 -30.67
N ARG A 125 -20.11 -25.86 -31.70
CA ARG A 125 -20.98 -24.66 -31.81
C ARG A 125 -20.78 -23.53 -30.80
N VAL A 126 -20.60 -23.78 -29.49
CA VAL A 126 -20.55 -22.73 -28.46
C VAL A 126 -19.25 -21.94 -28.53
N ASN A 127 -18.10 -22.59 -28.34
CA ASN A 127 -16.79 -21.93 -28.48
C ASN A 127 -16.35 -21.82 -29.95
N ALA A 128 -17.02 -22.53 -30.87
CA ALA A 128 -16.63 -22.63 -32.28
C ALA A 128 -16.72 -21.31 -33.08
N ALA A 129 -17.36 -20.28 -32.54
CA ALA A 129 -17.34 -18.93 -33.12
C ALA A 129 -16.02 -18.16 -32.88
N PHE A 130 -15.18 -18.63 -31.96
CA PHE A 130 -13.98 -17.94 -31.47
C PHE A 130 -12.67 -18.71 -31.70
N GLY A 131 -12.74 -19.92 -32.29
CA GLY A 131 -11.57 -20.74 -32.62
C GLY A 131 -11.07 -20.52 -34.06
N PRO A 132 -9.75 -20.62 -34.34
CA PRO A 132 -9.22 -20.55 -35.69
C PRO A 132 -9.70 -21.74 -36.54
N SER A 133 -10.12 -21.48 -37.77
CA SER A 133 -10.88 -22.38 -38.64
C SER A 133 -10.13 -23.58 -39.25
N ASN A 134 -9.01 -24.00 -38.66
CA ASN A 134 -8.13 -25.07 -39.16
C ASN A 134 -7.78 -26.15 -38.10
N GLY A 135 -8.67 -26.41 -37.13
CA GLY A 135 -8.58 -27.59 -36.27
C GLY A 135 -8.93 -28.89 -37.02
N PRO A 136 -8.36 -30.07 -36.67
CA PRO A 136 -8.67 -31.32 -37.36
C PRO A 136 -10.12 -31.79 -37.18
N GLU A 137 -10.72 -32.36 -38.24
CA GLU A 137 -12.08 -32.91 -38.19
C GLU A 137 -12.18 -34.17 -37.30
N PHE A 138 -12.57 -34.00 -36.04
CA PHE A 138 -13.06 -35.11 -35.22
C PHE A 138 -14.51 -35.44 -35.60
N HIS A 139 -14.66 -36.30 -36.61
CA HIS A 139 -15.97 -36.70 -37.12
C HIS A 139 -16.84 -37.44 -36.08
N ASN A 140 -18.14 -37.11 -36.06
CA ASN A 140 -19.27 -37.93 -35.59
C ASN A 140 -19.39 -38.24 -34.08
N ALA A 141 -19.88 -37.26 -33.31
CA ALA A 141 -20.72 -37.51 -32.12
C ALA A 141 -22.17 -37.03 -32.40
N PRO A 142 -23.24 -37.81 -32.14
CA PRO A 142 -24.60 -37.42 -32.52
C PRO A 142 -25.21 -36.32 -31.64
N LEU A 143 -25.97 -35.40 -32.25
CA LEU A 143 -26.74 -34.37 -31.55
C LEU A 143 -27.87 -34.96 -30.68
N LEU A 144 -27.85 -34.61 -29.39
CA LEU A 144 -29.00 -34.48 -28.46
C LEU A 144 -30.24 -35.35 -28.75
N ASN A 145 -30.15 -36.66 -28.52
CA ASN A 145 -31.34 -37.52 -28.49
C ASN A 145 -31.94 -37.60 -27.08
N ARG A 146 -32.99 -36.83 -26.80
CA ARG A 146 -33.71 -36.84 -25.51
C ARG A 146 -34.46 -38.15 -25.26
N ARG A 147 -33.74 -39.21 -24.84
CA ARG A 147 -34.19 -40.42 -24.11
C ARG A 147 -33.02 -41.42 -24.04
N ASN A 148 -32.32 -41.49 -22.89
CA ASN A 148 -31.60 -42.68 -22.36
C ASN A 148 -30.67 -42.37 -21.14
N ILE A 149 -31.01 -41.38 -20.31
CA ILE A 149 -30.40 -41.30 -18.96
C ILE A 149 -31.05 -42.39 -18.12
N LEU A 150 -30.45 -43.60 -18.11
CA LEU A 150 -30.60 -44.72 -17.15
C LEU A 150 -30.00 -46.04 -17.71
N SER A 151 -28.68 -46.10 -17.93
CA SER A 151 -28.03 -47.36 -18.35
C SER A 151 -26.56 -47.52 -17.89
N ARG A 152 -26.39 -47.90 -16.62
CA ARG A 152 -25.25 -48.56 -15.94
C ARG A 152 -23.80 -48.24 -16.41
N PRO A 153 -22.90 -47.78 -15.50
CA PRO A 153 -21.49 -47.59 -15.82
C PRO A 153 -20.74 -48.92 -16.08
N ARG A 154 -19.62 -48.83 -16.82
CA ARG A 154 -18.64 -49.93 -16.95
C ARG A 154 -17.55 -49.78 -15.89
N ARG A 155 -17.24 -50.87 -15.20
CA ARG A 155 -16.38 -50.87 -14.01
C ARG A 155 -14.91 -51.12 -14.37
N SER A 156 -14.04 -50.13 -14.16
CA SER A 156 -12.59 -50.31 -13.98
C SER A 156 -11.90 -49.01 -13.52
N SER A 157 -10.99 -48.98 -12.54
CA SER A 157 -10.66 -50.02 -11.55
C SER A 157 -9.81 -49.45 -10.40
N LEU A 158 -10.33 -48.47 -9.67
CA LEU A 158 -9.86 -48.09 -8.34
C LEU A 158 -11.05 -47.42 -7.62
N GLU A 159 -11.46 -47.92 -6.46
CA GLU A 159 -12.64 -47.44 -5.72
C GLU A 159 -12.15 -46.79 -4.42
N CYS A 160 -12.67 -45.60 -4.04
CA CYS A 160 -12.23 -44.91 -2.81
C CYS A 160 -12.43 -45.79 -1.56
N PRO A 161 -11.61 -45.67 -0.49
CA PRO A 161 -11.55 -46.63 0.61
C PRO A 161 -12.91 -46.91 1.28
N VAL A 162 -13.47 -48.11 1.03
CA VAL A 162 -14.81 -48.48 1.50
C VAL A 162 -14.84 -48.51 3.03
N GLY A 163 -15.70 -47.67 3.61
CA GLY A 163 -15.83 -47.50 5.05
C GLY A 163 -16.69 -48.55 5.73
N LYS A 164 -16.92 -48.36 7.04
CA LYS A 164 -17.95 -49.10 7.78
C LYS A 164 -19.25 -48.30 7.83
N ASP A 165 -20.36 -48.98 7.58
CA ASP A 165 -21.71 -48.45 7.70
C ASP A 165 -21.97 -47.89 9.12
N ARG A 166 -22.44 -46.64 9.17
CA ARG A 166 -22.85 -45.89 10.36
C ARG A 166 -24.21 -45.27 10.07
N SER A 167 -25.22 -45.67 10.85
CA SER A 167 -26.52 -44.99 10.83
C SER A 167 -26.41 -43.61 11.47
N THR A 168 -27.02 -42.61 10.84
CA THR A 168 -27.02 -41.21 11.30
C THR A 168 -28.26 -40.49 10.76
N VAL A 169 -28.38 -39.17 11.00
CA VAL A 169 -29.53 -38.35 10.61
C VAL A 169 -29.06 -37.13 9.81
N ILE A 170 -29.71 -36.88 8.68
CA ILE A 170 -29.57 -35.65 7.90
C ILE A 170 -30.53 -34.61 8.47
N GLN A 171 -30.04 -33.40 8.71
CA GLN A 171 -30.83 -32.21 8.97
C GLN A 171 -31.10 -31.50 7.63
N LEU A 172 -32.35 -31.50 7.15
CA LEU A 172 -32.76 -30.83 5.92
C LEU A 172 -33.53 -29.54 6.23
N SER A 173 -33.05 -28.41 5.70
CA SER A 173 -33.82 -27.17 5.53
C SER A 173 -34.07 -26.90 4.04
N MET A 174 -35.22 -26.32 3.75
CA MET A 174 -35.63 -25.88 2.42
C MET A 174 -36.36 -24.55 2.53
N SER A 175 -36.13 -23.61 1.62
CA SER A 175 -36.71 -22.27 1.68
C SER A 175 -36.94 -21.65 0.28
N GLY A 176 -37.89 -20.72 0.22
CA GLY A 176 -38.34 -20.08 -1.02
C GLY A 176 -39.05 -21.03 -2.00
N SER A 177 -39.74 -20.45 -2.98
CA SER A 177 -40.38 -21.20 -4.08
C SER A 177 -39.58 -21.01 -5.36
N SER A 178 -39.23 -22.10 -6.05
CA SER A 178 -38.41 -22.04 -7.26
C SER A 178 -39.08 -21.18 -8.34
N PRO A 179 -38.37 -20.23 -8.99
CA PRO A 179 -38.98 -19.33 -9.97
C PRO A 179 -39.55 -20.04 -11.22
N LYS A 180 -38.94 -21.17 -11.62
CA LYS A 180 -39.32 -21.97 -12.80
C LYS A 180 -38.89 -23.42 -12.59
N ASP A 181 -39.74 -24.38 -12.96
CA ASP A 181 -39.51 -25.83 -12.79
C ASP A 181 -38.12 -26.31 -13.29
N GLY A 182 -37.61 -25.73 -14.37
CA GLY A 182 -36.32 -26.12 -14.96
C GLY A 182 -35.07 -25.84 -14.11
N HIS A 183 -35.14 -24.97 -13.10
CA HIS A 183 -34.01 -24.77 -12.17
C HIS A 183 -33.86 -25.94 -11.19
N LEU A 184 -34.96 -26.64 -10.88
CA LEU A 184 -34.95 -27.80 -10.00
C LEU A 184 -34.37 -29.02 -10.71
N ASP A 185 -34.74 -29.22 -11.98
CA ASP A 185 -34.10 -30.20 -12.87
C ASP A 185 -32.59 -29.93 -13.02
N ALA A 186 -32.19 -28.65 -13.15
CA ALA A 186 -30.79 -28.23 -13.22
C ALA A 186 -30.02 -28.56 -11.93
N ALA A 187 -30.58 -28.24 -10.76
CA ALA A 187 -29.95 -28.55 -9.47
C ALA A 187 -29.73 -30.06 -9.28
N VAL A 188 -30.75 -30.88 -9.54
CA VAL A 188 -30.65 -32.35 -9.45
C VAL A 188 -29.64 -32.90 -10.45
N PHE A 189 -29.61 -32.38 -11.68
CA PHE A 189 -28.61 -32.75 -12.68
C PHE A 189 -27.18 -32.45 -12.21
N LEU A 190 -26.91 -31.22 -11.74
CA LEU A 190 -25.59 -30.82 -11.27
C LEU A 190 -25.12 -31.66 -10.08
N LEU A 191 -26.00 -31.98 -9.13
CA LEU A 191 -25.67 -32.81 -7.97
C LEU A 191 -25.24 -34.22 -8.40
N HIS A 192 -25.89 -34.80 -9.41
CA HIS A 192 -25.45 -36.09 -9.97
C HIS A 192 -24.09 -36.00 -10.68
N GLN A 193 -23.74 -34.87 -11.31
CA GLN A 193 -22.43 -34.70 -11.96
C GLN A 193 -21.30 -34.43 -10.96
N VAL A 194 -21.54 -33.65 -9.91
CA VAL A 194 -20.59 -33.49 -8.79
C VAL A 194 -20.37 -34.84 -8.10
N LEU A 195 -21.43 -35.63 -7.88
CA LEU A 195 -21.33 -36.99 -7.33
C LEU A 195 -20.51 -37.95 -8.20
N GLU A 196 -20.75 -37.96 -9.51
CA GLU A 196 -20.08 -38.88 -10.43
C GLU A 196 -18.55 -38.65 -10.42
N LEU A 197 -18.12 -37.39 -10.41
CA LEU A 197 -16.71 -37.05 -10.23
C LEU A 197 -16.22 -37.30 -8.79
N PHE A 198 -17.04 -37.11 -7.75
CA PHE A 198 -16.66 -37.40 -6.35
C PHE A 198 -16.43 -38.90 -6.05
N GLN A 199 -16.79 -39.79 -6.98
CA GLN A 199 -16.53 -41.23 -6.88
C GLN A 199 -15.30 -41.69 -7.67
N GLU A 200 -14.64 -40.80 -8.41
CA GLU A 200 -13.36 -41.05 -9.08
C GLU A 200 -12.22 -41.21 -8.07
N SER A 201 -11.29 -42.15 -8.32
CA SER A 201 -10.13 -42.33 -7.44
C SER A 201 -9.15 -41.14 -7.44
N ALA A 202 -9.27 -40.27 -8.44
CA ALA A 202 -8.52 -39.01 -8.54
C ALA A 202 -8.93 -37.97 -7.48
N THR A 203 -10.19 -38.03 -7.01
CA THR A 203 -10.84 -36.97 -6.22
C THR A 203 -11.18 -37.40 -4.80
N CYS A 204 -10.78 -38.59 -4.33
CA CYS A 204 -11.10 -39.05 -2.96
C CYS A 204 -10.64 -38.05 -1.86
N HIS A 205 -9.62 -37.23 -2.12
CA HIS A 205 -9.13 -36.20 -1.21
C HIS A 205 -9.87 -34.85 -1.29
N THR A 206 -10.71 -34.63 -2.31
CA THR A 206 -11.43 -33.37 -2.53
C THR A 206 -12.51 -33.16 -1.46
N LYS A 207 -12.35 -32.17 -0.57
CA LYS A 207 -13.33 -31.83 0.47
C LYS A 207 -14.66 -31.37 -0.12
N SER A 208 -14.62 -30.45 -1.08
CA SER A 208 -15.78 -29.75 -1.62
C SER A 208 -15.67 -29.48 -3.12
N MET A 209 -16.82 -29.30 -3.77
CA MET A 209 -16.93 -28.94 -5.19
C MET A 209 -18.28 -28.30 -5.47
N LEU A 210 -18.33 -27.43 -6.47
CA LEU A 210 -19.52 -26.74 -6.90
C LEU A 210 -19.93 -27.16 -8.32
N GLY A 211 -21.21 -27.01 -8.63
CA GLY A 211 -21.75 -27.13 -9.98
C GLY A 211 -22.57 -25.89 -10.33
N TYR A 212 -22.49 -25.43 -11.58
CA TYR A 212 -23.22 -24.27 -12.09
C TYR A 212 -23.93 -24.58 -13.41
N LEU A 213 -25.18 -24.14 -13.55
CA LEU A 213 -25.93 -24.14 -14.80
C LEU A 213 -27.00 -23.04 -14.76
N ASN A 214 -26.94 -22.06 -15.67
CA ASN A 214 -28.03 -21.12 -15.96
C ASN A 214 -28.67 -20.48 -14.71
N GLY A 215 -27.85 -19.84 -13.86
CA GLY A 215 -28.31 -19.23 -12.61
C GLY A 215 -28.74 -20.23 -11.51
N THR A 216 -28.30 -21.48 -11.59
CA THR A 216 -28.48 -22.47 -10.51
C THR A 216 -27.12 -23.00 -10.08
N VAL A 217 -26.88 -22.95 -8.77
CA VAL A 217 -25.64 -23.32 -8.10
C VAL A 217 -25.92 -24.46 -7.13
N VAL A 218 -25.04 -25.45 -7.11
CA VAL A 218 -25.02 -26.49 -6.08
C VAL A 218 -23.61 -26.60 -5.49
N GLY A 219 -23.52 -26.89 -4.21
CA GLY A 219 -22.27 -27.12 -3.50
C GLY A 219 -22.34 -28.40 -2.69
N VAL A 220 -21.32 -29.25 -2.80
CA VAL A 220 -21.18 -30.48 -2.03
C VAL A 220 -19.95 -30.37 -1.13
N TYR A 221 -20.07 -30.80 0.12
CA TYR A 221 -18.97 -30.99 1.07
C TYR A 221 -19.02 -32.41 1.63
N ALA A 222 -17.86 -33.06 1.71
CA ALA A 222 -17.67 -34.31 2.42
C ALA A 222 -16.30 -34.32 3.10
N GLY A 223 -16.29 -34.34 4.43
CA GLY A 223 -15.08 -34.38 5.24
C GLY A 223 -14.25 -35.65 5.01
N THR A 224 -12.96 -35.60 5.38
CA THR A 224 -11.98 -36.65 5.07
C THR A 224 -12.13 -37.95 5.87
N SER A 225 -13.08 -38.05 6.81
CA SER A 225 -13.46 -39.29 7.48
C SER A 225 -14.61 -40.02 6.77
N ILE A 226 -15.28 -39.38 5.81
CA ILE A 226 -16.50 -39.90 5.19
C ILE A 226 -16.22 -40.34 3.76
N ASN A 227 -16.49 -41.62 3.47
CA ASN A 227 -16.38 -42.15 2.12
C ASN A 227 -17.37 -41.40 1.20
N LYS A 228 -16.89 -40.87 0.08
CA LYS A 228 -17.64 -39.98 -0.82
C LYS A 228 -18.91 -40.61 -1.41
N ALA A 229 -18.99 -41.94 -1.52
CA ALA A 229 -20.22 -42.63 -1.94
C ALA A 229 -21.39 -42.40 -0.97
N SER A 230 -21.11 -42.10 0.31
CA SER A 230 -22.14 -41.76 1.31
C SER A 230 -22.96 -40.51 0.92
N VAL A 231 -22.38 -39.59 0.15
CA VAL A 231 -23.09 -38.40 -0.35
C VAL A 231 -24.19 -38.81 -1.34
N HIS A 232 -24.04 -39.93 -2.05
CA HIS A 232 -25.09 -40.47 -2.92
C HIS A 232 -26.31 -40.90 -2.10
N SER A 233 -26.09 -41.59 -0.97
CA SER A 233 -27.18 -41.99 -0.07
C SER A 233 -27.87 -40.80 0.62
N VAL A 234 -27.16 -39.69 0.85
CA VAL A 234 -27.78 -38.42 1.27
C VAL A 234 -28.67 -37.85 0.16
N LEU A 235 -28.21 -37.92 -1.10
CA LEU A 235 -28.94 -37.38 -2.25
C LEU A 235 -30.16 -38.23 -2.67
N GLU A 236 -30.09 -39.56 -2.58
CA GLU A 236 -31.24 -40.45 -2.84
C GLU A 236 -32.45 -40.13 -1.94
N GLU A 237 -32.21 -39.75 -0.68
CA GLU A 237 -33.26 -39.41 0.29
C GLU A 237 -33.80 -37.98 0.14
N ILE A 238 -32.96 -36.97 -0.15
CA ILE A 238 -33.43 -35.58 -0.26
C ILE A 238 -34.00 -35.22 -1.63
N THR A 239 -33.52 -35.81 -2.73
CA THR A 239 -33.99 -35.46 -4.10
C THR A 239 -35.51 -35.60 -4.28
N PRO A 240 -36.19 -36.67 -3.80
CA PRO A 240 -37.65 -36.77 -3.88
C PRO A 240 -38.40 -35.65 -3.14
N LEU A 241 -37.83 -35.12 -2.05
CA LEU A 241 -38.42 -34.03 -1.26
C LEU A 241 -38.25 -32.69 -1.98
N LEU A 242 -37.04 -32.41 -2.47
CA LEU A 242 -36.74 -31.22 -3.29
C LEU A 242 -37.68 -31.14 -4.50
N THR A 243 -37.81 -32.25 -5.26
CA THR A 243 -38.71 -32.35 -6.43
C THR A 243 -40.18 -32.13 -6.07
N LYS A 244 -40.62 -32.59 -4.89
CA LYS A 244 -42.02 -32.50 -4.44
C LYS A 244 -42.42 -31.11 -3.97
N GLU A 245 -41.56 -30.44 -3.20
CA GLU A 245 -41.88 -29.13 -2.60
C GLU A 245 -41.54 -27.93 -3.51
N LYS A 246 -40.82 -28.13 -4.62
CA LYS A 246 -40.44 -27.09 -5.60
C LYS A 246 -39.72 -25.88 -4.99
N VAL A 247 -38.78 -26.16 -4.10
CA VAL A 247 -38.09 -25.16 -3.27
C VAL A 247 -37.02 -24.40 -4.05
N ALA A 248 -36.75 -23.16 -3.65
CA ALA A 248 -35.73 -22.33 -4.32
C ALA A 248 -34.32 -22.64 -3.83
N ASN A 249 -34.15 -22.70 -2.51
CA ASN A 249 -32.88 -22.92 -1.84
C ASN A 249 -33.02 -24.11 -0.87
N ALA A 250 -31.96 -24.88 -0.68
CA ALA A 250 -31.95 -25.99 0.27
C ALA A 250 -30.57 -26.22 0.87
N THR A 251 -30.57 -26.72 2.11
CA THR A 251 -29.36 -27.08 2.86
C THR A 251 -29.63 -28.38 3.59
N ALA A 252 -28.91 -29.44 3.20
CA ALA A 252 -28.93 -30.73 3.86
C ALA A 252 -27.56 -30.98 4.49
N GLN A 253 -27.51 -31.31 5.78
CA GLN A 253 -26.23 -31.56 6.47
C GLN A 253 -26.28 -32.73 7.45
N ILE A 254 -25.12 -33.34 7.66
CA ILE A 254 -24.81 -34.22 8.79
C ILE A 254 -23.66 -33.51 9.53
N CYS A 255 -23.97 -32.85 10.64
CA CYS A 255 -23.04 -31.98 11.36
C CYS A 255 -23.35 -31.96 12.87
N ASP A 256 -22.31 -31.98 13.70
CA ASP A 256 -22.35 -31.72 15.15
C ASP A 256 -21.29 -30.66 15.45
N SER A 257 -21.66 -29.56 16.11
CA SER A 257 -20.76 -28.44 16.40
C SER A 257 -19.73 -28.74 17.51
N ARG A 258 -19.71 -29.98 18.01
CA ARG A 258 -18.62 -30.54 18.84
C ARG A 258 -17.88 -31.69 18.15
N GLY A 259 -18.12 -31.89 16.85
CA GLY A 259 -17.45 -32.87 16.00
C GLY A 259 -16.17 -32.34 15.37
N SER A 260 -15.87 -32.82 14.16
CA SER A 260 -14.77 -32.34 13.33
C SER A 260 -15.23 -32.14 11.89
N ALA A 261 -14.66 -31.17 11.18
CA ALA A 261 -14.90 -30.93 9.75
C ALA A 261 -14.59 -32.15 8.87
N ARG A 262 -13.84 -33.13 9.41
CA ARG A 262 -13.59 -34.42 8.77
C ARG A 262 -14.80 -35.35 8.77
N ASP A 263 -15.74 -35.19 9.69
CA ASP A 263 -16.93 -36.04 9.85
C ASP A 263 -18.21 -35.43 9.24
N VAL A 264 -18.13 -34.19 8.74
CA VAL A 264 -19.28 -33.44 8.20
C VAL A 264 -19.59 -33.87 6.76
N VAL A 265 -20.88 -33.95 6.44
CA VAL A 265 -21.40 -34.04 5.05
C VAL A 265 -22.39 -32.90 4.83
N GLY A 266 -22.34 -32.25 3.67
CA GLY A 266 -23.21 -31.13 3.35
C GLY A 266 -23.56 -31.05 1.87
N VAL A 267 -24.80 -30.64 1.59
CA VAL A 267 -25.30 -30.30 0.25
C VAL A 267 -26.06 -28.98 0.35
N ALA A 268 -25.62 -27.97 -0.41
CA ALA A 268 -26.25 -26.66 -0.54
C ALA A 268 -26.74 -26.43 -1.97
N ILE A 269 -27.89 -25.77 -2.12
CA ILE A 269 -28.53 -25.48 -3.41
C ILE A 269 -29.04 -24.04 -3.40
N SER A 270 -28.73 -23.28 -4.46
CA SER A 270 -29.35 -22.00 -4.81
C SER A 270 -29.91 -22.06 -6.24
N SER A 271 -31.20 -21.76 -6.41
CA SER A 271 -31.81 -21.58 -7.75
C SER A 271 -31.83 -20.12 -8.23
N ASN A 272 -31.20 -19.21 -7.48
CA ASN A 272 -31.14 -17.78 -7.78
C ASN A 272 -29.73 -17.26 -8.16
N GLY A 273 -28.77 -18.17 -8.41
CA GLY A 273 -27.41 -17.84 -8.81
C GLY A 273 -26.46 -17.46 -7.67
N ASP A 274 -26.86 -17.70 -6.42
CA ASP A 274 -26.17 -17.23 -5.22
C ASP A 274 -24.96 -18.10 -4.88
N LEU A 275 -23.85 -17.83 -5.56
CA LEU A 275 -22.59 -18.53 -5.40
C LEU A 275 -22.00 -18.30 -4.00
N ALA A 276 -22.18 -17.10 -3.44
CA ALA A 276 -21.75 -16.73 -2.09
C ALA A 276 -22.51 -17.52 -1.01
N ALA A 277 -23.84 -17.58 -1.05
CA ALA A 277 -24.63 -18.35 -0.07
C ALA A 277 -24.32 -19.86 -0.10
N VAL A 278 -24.02 -20.41 -1.29
CA VAL A 278 -23.54 -21.80 -1.41
C VAL A 278 -22.12 -21.94 -0.85
N GLN A 279 -21.23 -20.99 -1.11
CA GLN A 279 -19.87 -20.98 -0.55
C GLN A 279 -19.86 -20.86 0.97
N ASP A 280 -20.72 -20.02 1.56
CA ASP A 280 -20.80 -19.85 3.01
C ASP A 280 -21.29 -21.11 3.71
N ALA A 281 -22.23 -21.87 3.12
CA ALA A 281 -22.57 -23.21 3.61
C ALA A 281 -21.35 -24.16 3.59
N LEU A 282 -20.54 -24.14 2.52
CA LEU A 282 -19.31 -24.93 2.43
C LEU A 282 -18.24 -24.48 3.45
N ARG A 283 -18.08 -23.17 3.68
CA ARG A 283 -17.16 -22.58 4.69
C ARG A 283 -17.57 -22.95 6.11
N LEU A 284 -18.87 -22.89 6.41
CA LEU A 284 -19.44 -23.30 7.69
C LEU A 284 -19.10 -24.76 8.01
N TRP A 285 -19.27 -25.67 7.05
CA TRP A 285 -18.93 -27.10 7.22
C TRP A 285 -17.43 -27.36 7.38
N ASP A 286 -16.56 -26.59 6.72
CA ASP A 286 -15.10 -26.68 6.88
C ASP A 286 -14.61 -26.17 8.25
N ARG A 287 -15.37 -25.26 8.90
CA ARG A 287 -15.13 -24.75 10.27
C ARG A 287 -15.81 -25.54 11.38
N VAL A 288 -16.61 -26.57 11.06
CA VAL A 288 -17.54 -27.27 11.98
C VAL A 288 -18.70 -26.40 12.51
N ASP A 289 -18.89 -25.19 11.97
CA ASP A 289 -19.98 -24.28 12.31
C ASP A 289 -21.29 -24.73 11.66
N CYS A 290 -21.95 -25.75 12.21
CA CYS A 290 -23.20 -26.30 11.67
C CYS A 290 -24.28 -25.22 11.48
N ALA A 291 -24.92 -25.20 10.30
CA ALA A 291 -25.81 -24.10 9.89
C ALA A 291 -26.93 -23.83 10.90
N ALA A 292 -26.88 -22.67 11.57
CA ALA A 292 -27.63 -22.43 12.82
C ALA A 292 -29.17 -22.45 12.69
N ASN A 293 -29.71 -22.16 11.49
CA ASN A 293 -31.16 -22.04 11.24
C ASN A 293 -31.87 -23.39 10.99
N LEU A 294 -31.51 -24.43 11.76
CA LEU A 294 -32.05 -25.80 11.62
C LEU A 294 -32.96 -26.23 12.80
N ALA A 295 -33.41 -25.30 13.64
CA ALA A 295 -34.33 -25.56 14.75
C ALA A 295 -35.73 -26.09 14.33
N SER A 296 -36.03 -26.09 13.03
CA SER A 296 -37.23 -26.70 12.42
C SER A 296 -36.88 -27.61 11.22
N ALA A 297 -35.68 -28.19 11.21
CA ALA A 297 -35.24 -29.09 10.15
C ALA A 297 -36.10 -30.36 10.06
N GLN A 298 -36.23 -30.91 8.86
CA GLN A 298 -36.68 -32.28 8.71
C GLN A 298 -35.51 -33.22 8.98
N GLU A 299 -35.62 -34.04 10.02
CA GLU A 299 -34.68 -35.13 10.31
C GLU A 299 -34.99 -36.36 9.42
N ILE A 300 -33.97 -36.84 8.70
CA ILE A 300 -34.08 -37.99 7.78
C ILE A 300 -32.99 -39.01 8.12
N PRO A 301 -33.33 -40.28 8.47
CA PRO A 301 -32.34 -41.29 8.80
C PRO A 301 -31.61 -41.79 7.55
N VAL A 302 -30.29 -41.89 7.60
CA VAL A 302 -29.44 -42.36 6.48
C VAL A 302 -28.32 -43.26 6.99
N VAL A 303 -27.77 -44.10 6.11
CA VAL A 303 -26.53 -44.85 6.37
C VAL A 303 -25.40 -44.20 5.59
N ILE A 304 -24.33 -43.84 6.30
CA ILE A 304 -23.08 -43.30 5.71
C ILE A 304 -21.93 -44.26 6.01
N GLN A 305 -20.83 -44.18 5.26
CA GLN A 305 -19.65 -45.03 5.46
C GLN A 305 -18.47 -44.20 5.97
N ALA A 306 -18.01 -44.51 7.19
CA ALA A 306 -16.83 -43.90 7.79
C ALA A 306 -15.56 -44.63 7.32
N GLU A 307 -14.59 -43.91 6.75
CA GLU A 307 -13.40 -44.47 6.11
C GLU A 307 -12.53 -45.28 7.09
N ALA A 308 -11.88 -46.33 6.55
CA ALA A 308 -10.92 -47.11 7.30
C ALA A 308 -9.53 -46.46 7.21
N ASN A 309 -9.03 -45.93 8.35
CA ASN A 309 -7.72 -45.27 8.50
C ASN A 309 -6.61 -45.89 7.64
N LEU A 310 -6.28 -45.24 6.53
CA LEU A 310 -5.16 -45.58 5.66
C LEU A 310 -4.16 -44.42 5.61
N ALA A 311 -3.17 -44.45 6.50
CA ALA A 311 -1.94 -43.71 6.28
C ALA A 311 -1.22 -44.30 5.06
N MET A 312 -1.10 -43.53 3.97
CA MET A 312 -0.49 -44.02 2.74
C MET A 312 0.52 -43.03 2.14
N ASN A 313 1.76 -43.50 2.02
CA ASN A 313 2.77 -42.87 1.18
C ASN A 313 2.36 -43.01 -0.29
N GLN A 314 2.09 -41.90 -0.97
CA GLN A 314 2.14 -41.83 -2.43
C GLN A 314 2.95 -40.62 -2.89
N THR A 315 4.04 -40.89 -3.59
CA THR A 315 4.80 -39.88 -4.34
C THR A 315 4.03 -39.56 -5.62
N MET A 316 3.36 -38.41 -5.67
CA MET A 316 2.78 -37.93 -6.93
C MET A 316 3.90 -37.64 -7.94
N THR A 317 3.76 -38.20 -9.14
CA THR A 317 4.72 -38.02 -10.23
C THR A 317 4.59 -36.65 -10.86
N SER A 318 5.70 -36.03 -11.23
CA SER A 318 5.73 -34.69 -11.82
C SER A 318 5.03 -34.62 -13.19
N ASN A 319 3.95 -33.84 -13.28
CA ASN A 319 3.73 -32.87 -14.36
C ASN A 319 2.57 -31.91 -14.06
N THR A 320 2.86 -30.61 -14.19
CA THR A 320 1.95 -29.54 -14.63
C THR A 320 0.50 -29.48 -14.12
N ALA A 321 0.27 -28.75 -13.02
CA ALA A 321 -0.72 -27.65 -12.97
C ALA A 321 -0.75 -26.92 -11.60
N PHE A 322 -1.28 -25.69 -11.60
CA PHE A 322 -1.52 -24.91 -10.37
C PHE A 322 -2.74 -25.46 -9.61
N CYS A 323 -2.51 -26.25 -8.57
CA CYS A 323 -3.58 -26.73 -7.70
C CYS A 323 -4.11 -25.58 -6.82
N ILE A 324 -5.45 -25.43 -6.77
CA ILE A 324 -6.15 -24.34 -6.04
C ILE A 324 -6.69 -24.80 -4.69
N SER A 325 -7.21 -26.03 -4.61
CA SER A 325 -7.78 -26.60 -3.39
C SER A 325 -7.33 -28.06 -3.21
N ASN A 326 -7.34 -28.56 -1.96
CA ASN A 326 -7.06 -29.97 -1.63
C ASN A 326 -5.63 -30.49 -1.99
N CYS A 327 -4.68 -29.60 -2.28
CA CYS A 327 -3.34 -29.87 -2.83
C CYS A 327 -2.34 -30.61 -1.92
N GLY A 328 -2.72 -30.92 -0.68
CA GLY A 328 -1.81 -31.30 0.41
C GLY A 328 -0.79 -30.21 0.77
N MET A 329 -0.18 -30.30 1.96
CA MET A 329 0.82 -29.33 2.45
C MET A 329 2.28 -29.71 2.11
N SER A 330 2.48 -30.69 1.23
CA SER A 330 3.82 -31.16 0.84
C SER A 330 4.53 -30.20 -0.12
N ILE A 331 5.78 -29.86 0.20
CA ILE A 331 6.71 -29.11 -0.68
C ILE A 331 6.90 -29.84 -2.01
N VAL A 332 6.79 -29.12 -3.13
CA VAL A 332 7.06 -29.66 -4.47
C VAL A 332 8.56 -29.53 -4.77
N SER A 333 9.31 -30.60 -4.50
CA SER A 333 10.74 -30.65 -4.78
C SER A 333 11.01 -30.77 -6.28
N SER A 334 11.80 -29.82 -6.81
CA SER A 334 12.38 -29.92 -8.15
C SER A 334 13.71 -30.70 -8.11
N GLY A 335 14.29 -31.03 -9.27
CA GLY A 335 15.61 -31.67 -9.32
C GLY A 335 16.71 -30.81 -8.65
N PRO A 336 17.79 -31.42 -8.14
CA PRO A 336 18.82 -30.73 -7.34
C PRO A 336 19.44 -29.51 -8.05
N PRO A 337 19.82 -28.45 -7.29
CA PRO A 337 20.59 -27.34 -7.82
C PRO A 337 22.02 -27.78 -8.20
N ALA A 338 22.69 -27.00 -9.04
CA ALA A 338 24.06 -27.31 -9.50
C ALA A 338 25.10 -27.21 -8.37
N ALA A 339 24.85 -26.32 -7.39
CA ALA A 339 25.55 -26.21 -6.12
C ALA A 339 24.54 -25.74 -5.07
N TYR A 340 24.79 -26.04 -3.79
CA TYR A 340 24.01 -25.49 -2.68
C TYR A 340 24.70 -24.21 -2.19
N GLY A 341 24.01 -23.07 -2.27
CA GLY A 341 24.55 -21.77 -1.89
C GLY A 341 24.23 -21.36 -0.46
N ARG A 342 24.90 -20.30 -0.01
CA ARG A 342 24.50 -19.48 1.14
C ARG A 342 24.62 -18.02 0.73
N VAL A 343 23.58 -17.23 1.00
CA VAL A 343 23.59 -15.77 0.82
C VAL A 343 23.59 -15.12 2.20
N GLY A 344 24.20 -13.95 2.35
CA GLY A 344 24.04 -13.11 3.52
C GLY A 344 23.78 -11.66 3.11
N TYR A 345 22.82 -11.00 3.75
CA TYR A 345 22.73 -9.53 3.68
C TYR A 345 23.75 -8.91 4.62
N TYR A 346 24.42 -7.86 4.14
CA TYR A 346 25.29 -6.99 4.90
C TYR A 346 24.60 -5.62 5.01
N GLU A 347 24.27 -5.20 6.23
CA GLU A 347 23.65 -3.92 6.52
C GLU A 347 24.68 -2.79 6.37
N SER A 348 24.58 -1.96 5.33
CA SER A 348 25.50 -0.83 5.10
C SER A 348 25.40 0.27 6.16
N TRP A 349 24.36 0.20 7.00
CA TRP A 349 24.11 1.03 8.17
C TRP A 349 24.49 0.38 9.50
N ASN A 350 25.19 -0.77 9.54
CA ASN A 350 25.57 -1.40 10.83
C ASN A 350 26.40 -0.46 11.73
N PHE A 351 27.14 0.47 11.14
CA PHE A 351 27.87 1.56 11.81
C PHE A 351 27.01 2.76 12.26
N GLU A 352 25.69 2.74 12.02
CA GLU A 352 24.71 3.68 12.59
C GLU A 352 24.19 3.21 13.98
N ARG A 353 24.53 1.97 14.40
CA ARG A 353 24.28 1.41 15.75
C ARG A 353 25.29 1.94 16.79
N ASN A 354 25.11 1.56 18.06
CA ASN A 354 26.10 1.80 19.13
C ASN A 354 27.24 0.75 19.17
N CYS A 355 26.97 -0.46 18.68
CA CYS A 355 27.88 -1.62 18.67
C CYS A 355 27.38 -2.69 17.68
N LEU A 356 28.11 -3.81 17.57
CA LEU A 356 28.00 -4.80 16.49
C LEU A 356 28.42 -4.20 15.14
N TYR A 357 29.63 -3.64 15.15
CA TYR A 357 30.28 -3.13 13.95
C TYR A 357 30.99 -4.26 13.19
N LEU A 358 30.72 -4.36 11.89
CA LEU A 358 31.38 -5.30 11.00
C LEU A 358 31.82 -4.55 9.74
N LYS A 359 33.13 -4.49 9.48
CA LYS A 359 33.64 -3.91 8.22
C LYS A 359 33.24 -4.79 7.05
N ALA A 360 32.87 -4.17 5.92
CA ALA A 360 32.42 -4.92 4.75
C ALA A 360 33.47 -5.87 4.16
N GLU A 361 34.77 -5.60 4.37
CA GLU A 361 35.87 -6.50 3.99
C GLU A 361 35.98 -7.75 4.88
N HIS A 362 35.38 -7.74 6.07
CA HIS A 362 35.33 -8.86 7.01
C HIS A 362 34.05 -9.72 6.86
N ALA A 363 33.04 -9.26 6.13
CA ALA A 363 31.70 -9.84 6.05
C ALA A 363 31.59 -11.29 5.49
N ASN A 364 32.71 -11.90 5.06
CA ASN A 364 32.78 -13.32 4.71
C ASN A 364 34.17 -13.93 5.06
N THR A 365 34.76 -13.55 6.19
CA THR A 365 36.10 -14.07 6.60
C THR A 365 36.13 -15.55 6.92
N ASP A 366 34.99 -16.18 7.23
CA ASP A 366 34.88 -17.63 7.40
C ASP A 366 34.74 -18.40 6.07
N GLY A 367 34.48 -17.68 4.97
CA GLY A 367 34.28 -18.22 3.62
C GLY A 367 33.00 -19.06 3.46
N THR A 368 32.03 -18.95 4.37
CA THR A 368 30.81 -19.77 4.35
C THR A 368 29.71 -19.22 3.44
N TYR A 369 29.72 -17.91 3.15
CA TYR A 369 28.80 -17.30 2.20
C TYR A 369 29.31 -17.43 0.77
N THR A 370 28.40 -17.76 -0.15
CA THR A 370 28.67 -17.84 -1.60
C THR A 370 28.31 -16.55 -2.34
N ILE A 371 27.42 -15.74 -1.74
CA ILE A 371 27.01 -14.42 -2.20
C ILE A 371 26.85 -13.52 -0.97
N ILE A 372 27.32 -12.27 -1.03
CA ILE A 372 26.94 -11.20 -0.08
C ILE A 372 26.12 -10.16 -0.83
N HIS A 373 24.97 -9.78 -0.27
CA HIS A 373 24.14 -8.69 -0.73
C HIS A 373 24.47 -7.42 0.07
N TRP A 374 24.83 -6.33 -0.61
CA TRP A 374 24.88 -4.99 0.00
C TRP A 374 23.44 -4.47 0.16
N ALA A 375 22.94 -4.45 1.40
CA ALA A 375 21.71 -3.80 1.79
C ALA A 375 22.04 -2.37 2.25
N PHE A 376 21.59 -1.29 1.62
CA PHE A 376 20.85 -1.19 0.37
C PHE A 376 21.43 -0.06 -0.52
N MET A 377 21.09 -0.13 -1.80
CA MET A 377 21.28 0.94 -2.76
C MET A 377 20.04 1.85 -2.81
N GLU A 378 20.26 3.15 -2.89
CA GLU A 378 19.22 4.12 -3.21
C GLU A 378 19.07 4.31 -4.73
N ILE A 379 17.97 4.93 -5.16
CA ILE A 379 17.73 5.34 -6.54
C ILE A 379 17.72 6.87 -6.62
N ASP A 380 18.54 7.43 -7.51
CA ASP A 380 18.51 8.84 -7.90
C ASP A 380 17.28 9.09 -8.80
N THR A 381 16.29 9.83 -8.29
CA THR A 381 15.00 10.07 -8.96
C THR A 381 15.06 11.11 -10.09
N GLU A 382 16.12 11.93 -10.19
CA GLU A 382 16.26 12.88 -11.30
C GLU A 382 16.63 12.17 -12.62
N ASN A 383 17.28 11.01 -12.53
CA ASN A 383 17.88 10.34 -13.68
C ASN A 383 17.87 8.79 -13.64
N TRP A 384 17.18 8.21 -12.66
CA TRP A 384 16.95 6.77 -12.47
C TRP A 384 18.24 5.95 -12.42
N LYS A 385 19.25 6.40 -11.68
CA LYS A 385 20.52 5.68 -11.47
C LYS A 385 20.61 5.07 -10.08
N PRO A 386 21.38 3.97 -9.92
CA PRO A 386 21.86 3.53 -8.61
C PRO A 386 22.66 4.63 -7.91
N LYS A 387 22.39 4.81 -6.61
CA LYS A 387 23.08 5.73 -5.70
C LYS A 387 23.56 4.92 -4.49
N ILE A 388 24.84 5.02 -4.18
CA ILE A 388 25.45 4.31 -3.05
C ILE A 388 25.08 5.02 -1.74
N LYS A 389 24.38 4.34 -0.82
CA LYS A 389 24.25 4.76 0.59
C LYS A 389 25.42 4.16 1.40
N ASP A 390 26.51 4.92 1.50
CA ASP A 390 27.71 4.55 2.25
C ASP A 390 28.21 5.72 3.12
N PRO A 391 27.60 5.97 4.30
CA PRO A 391 28.06 7.02 5.21
C PRO A 391 29.38 6.68 5.92
N HIS A 392 29.82 5.41 5.88
CA HIS A 392 30.95 4.89 6.68
C HIS A 392 32.12 4.36 5.83
N ALA A 393 32.16 4.70 4.54
CA ALA A 393 33.21 4.37 3.56
C ALA A 393 33.49 2.86 3.38
N GLN A 394 32.48 2.02 3.55
CA GLN A 394 32.55 0.56 3.48
C GLN A 394 32.47 0.00 2.05
N TRP A 395 32.09 0.80 1.05
CA TRP A 395 31.87 0.35 -0.33
C TRP A 395 33.12 -0.24 -1.02
N GLU A 396 34.31 0.30 -0.70
CA GLU A 396 35.57 -0.26 -1.20
C GLU A 396 35.92 -1.58 -0.51
N GLY A 397 35.58 -1.74 0.78
CA GLY A 397 35.71 -3.00 1.52
C GLY A 397 34.78 -4.10 1.01
N PHE A 398 33.52 -3.75 0.71
CA PHE A 398 32.58 -4.66 0.06
C PHE A 398 33.11 -5.14 -1.30
N LYS A 399 33.65 -4.21 -2.12
CA LYS A 399 34.26 -4.58 -3.40
C LYS A 399 35.55 -5.40 -3.26
N SER A 400 36.29 -5.26 -2.16
CA SER A 400 37.54 -6.00 -1.93
C SER A 400 37.31 -7.49 -1.61
N LEU A 401 36.10 -7.88 -1.15
CA LEU A 401 35.73 -9.26 -0.87
C LEU A 401 36.11 -10.22 -2.01
N THR A 402 36.69 -11.36 -1.65
CA THR A 402 37.16 -12.41 -2.58
C THR A 402 36.54 -13.77 -2.26
N GLY A 403 36.54 -14.69 -3.23
CA GLY A 403 35.94 -16.02 -3.07
C GLY A 403 34.40 -16.05 -3.07
N VAL A 404 33.75 -14.88 -3.14
CA VAL A 404 32.31 -14.69 -2.97
C VAL A 404 31.76 -13.75 -4.04
N LYS A 405 30.49 -13.95 -4.44
CA LYS A 405 29.78 -13.01 -5.31
C LYS A 405 29.35 -11.75 -4.55
N LYS A 406 29.48 -10.59 -5.19
CA LYS A 406 29.08 -9.28 -4.66
C LYS A 406 27.85 -8.76 -5.38
N VAL A 407 26.70 -8.79 -4.71
CA VAL A 407 25.40 -8.36 -5.26
C VAL A 407 24.97 -7.08 -4.56
N ILE A 408 24.36 -6.14 -5.28
CA ILE A 408 23.67 -4.98 -4.69
C ILE A 408 22.19 -5.25 -4.55
N SER A 409 21.56 -4.87 -3.44
CA SER A 409 20.10 -4.92 -3.31
C SER A 409 19.48 -3.52 -3.30
N PHE A 410 18.26 -3.38 -3.83
CA PHE A 410 17.46 -2.16 -3.79
C PHE A 410 16.17 -2.40 -3.01
N GLY A 411 15.90 -1.59 -1.99
CA GLY A 411 14.65 -1.62 -1.24
C GLY A 411 14.84 -1.93 0.24
N GLY A 412 14.20 -3.01 0.69
CA GLY A 412 13.96 -3.34 2.10
C GLY A 412 12.86 -2.48 2.72
N TRP A 413 12.42 -2.89 3.91
CA TRP A 413 11.28 -2.34 4.63
C TRP A 413 11.31 -0.81 4.73
N GLY A 414 12.40 -0.23 5.24
CA GLY A 414 12.52 1.21 5.41
C GLY A 414 12.41 2.00 4.11
N TYR A 415 13.04 1.53 3.03
CA TYR A 415 12.96 2.22 1.73
C TYR A 415 11.59 2.04 1.06
N SER A 416 10.97 0.88 1.25
CA SER A 416 9.67 0.54 0.66
C SER A 416 8.47 1.16 1.40
N THR A 417 8.63 1.55 2.67
CA THR A 417 7.52 2.03 3.53
C THR A 417 7.66 3.47 4.03
N ALA A 418 8.86 4.07 4.08
CA ALA A 418 8.99 5.45 4.56
C ALA A 418 8.32 6.47 3.59
N PRO A 419 7.63 7.53 4.10
CA PRO A 419 6.91 8.51 3.27
C PRO A 419 7.74 9.18 2.17
N GLU A 420 9.05 9.38 2.40
CA GLU A 420 9.98 9.95 1.42
C GLU A 420 10.36 8.99 0.28
N THR A 421 10.19 7.67 0.42
CA THR A 421 10.78 6.68 -0.51
C THR A 421 9.83 5.60 -1.04
N TYR A 422 8.70 5.32 -0.38
CA TYR A 422 7.78 4.21 -0.73
C TYR A 422 7.41 4.13 -2.23
N ASN A 423 7.25 5.30 -2.88
CA ASN A 423 6.81 5.38 -4.27
C ASN A 423 7.95 5.24 -5.30
N ILE A 424 9.21 5.25 -4.87
CA ILE A 424 10.37 5.30 -5.78
C ILE A 424 10.53 4.00 -6.56
N LEU A 425 10.39 2.83 -5.91
CA LEU A 425 10.46 1.53 -6.60
C LEU A 425 9.33 1.38 -7.62
N ARG A 426 8.08 1.71 -7.24
CA ARG A 426 6.92 1.77 -8.15
C ARG A 426 7.20 2.65 -9.38
N GLN A 427 7.70 3.87 -9.16
CA GLN A 427 8.02 4.77 -10.27
C GLN A 427 9.17 4.27 -11.14
N ALA A 428 10.22 3.68 -10.57
CA ALA A 428 11.37 3.16 -11.29
C ALA A 428 11.03 1.91 -12.15
N MET A 429 10.11 1.07 -11.65
CA MET A 429 9.63 -0.14 -12.34
C MET A 429 8.43 0.12 -13.28
N SER A 430 7.82 1.32 -13.23
CA SER A 430 6.73 1.74 -14.11
C SER A 430 7.09 1.67 -15.61
N PRO A 431 6.09 1.64 -16.53
CA PRO A 431 6.36 1.63 -17.97
C PRO A 431 7.23 2.80 -18.44
N THR A 432 7.09 3.97 -17.80
CA THR A 432 7.80 5.20 -18.11
C THR A 432 9.32 5.10 -17.88
N HIS A 433 9.75 4.41 -16.82
CA HIS A 433 11.15 4.46 -16.36
C HIS A 433 11.90 3.12 -16.43
N ARG A 434 11.21 1.97 -16.49
CA ARG A 434 11.84 0.62 -16.41
C ARG A 434 13.00 0.40 -17.38
N LEU A 435 12.91 0.94 -18.60
CA LEU A 435 13.95 0.80 -19.63
C LEU A 435 15.24 1.58 -19.29
N GLN A 436 15.09 2.74 -18.64
CA GLN A 436 16.18 3.61 -18.20
C GLN A 436 16.80 3.07 -16.92
N PHE A 437 15.98 2.77 -15.89
CA PHE A 437 16.45 2.25 -14.61
C PHE A 437 17.23 0.94 -14.79
N ALA A 438 16.65 -0.06 -15.46
CA ALA A 438 17.35 -1.33 -15.72
C ALA A 438 18.62 -1.15 -16.59
N GLY A 439 18.66 -0.14 -17.46
CA GLY A 439 19.86 0.22 -18.22
C GLY A 439 20.98 0.77 -17.33
N ASN A 440 20.63 1.66 -16.39
CA ASN A 440 21.56 2.24 -15.44
C ASN A 440 22.04 1.22 -14.39
N VAL A 441 21.18 0.31 -13.93
CA VAL A 441 21.57 -0.78 -13.00
C VAL A 441 22.59 -1.71 -13.65
N VAL A 442 22.34 -2.22 -14.87
CA VAL A 442 23.32 -3.07 -15.58
C VAL A 442 24.64 -2.33 -15.82
N LYS A 443 24.58 -1.05 -16.17
CA LYS A 443 25.77 -0.22 -16.35
C LYS A 443 26.58 -0.12 -15.05
N PHE A 444 25.94 0.15 -13.92
CA PHE A 444 26.58 0.28 -12.61
C PHE A 444 27.24 -1.03 -12.15
N ILE A 445 26.58 -2.18 -12.34
CA ILE A 445 27.13 -3.52 -12.04
C ILE A 445 28.47 -3.73 -12.77
N ILE A 446 28.53 -3.38 -14.06
CA ILE A 446 29.74 -3.48 -14.88
C ILE A 446 30.80 -2.48 -14.42
N GLU A 447 30.44 -1.21 -14.20
CA GLU A 447 31.39 -0.15 -13.82
C GLU A 447 32.01 -0.37 -12.42
N HIS A 448 31.30 -1.03 -11.51
CA HIS A 448 31.79 -1.33 -10.15
C HIS A 448 32.37 -2.74 -9.96
N GLY A 449 32.31 -3.61 -10.99
CA GLY A 449 32.85 -4.98 -10.90
C GLY A 449 32.07 -5.90 -9.96
N LEU A 450 30.73 -5.80 -10.01
CA LEU A 450 29.79 -6.55 -9.18
C LEU A 450 29.27 -7.79 -9.90
N ASP A 451 28.79 -8.79 -9.15
CA ASP A 451 28.35 -10.10 -9.65
C ASP A 451 26.83 -10.19 -9.91
N GLY A 452 26.04 -9.16 -9.60
CA GLY A 452 24.59 -9.16 -9.84
C GLY A 452 23.82 -8.05 -9.11
N VAL A 453 22.49 -8.14 -9.17
CA VAL A 453 21.55 -7.28 -8.44
C VAL A 453 20.36 -8.07 -7.90
N ASP A 454 19.87 -7.59 -6.76
CA ASP A 454 18.72 -8.05 -6.01
C ASP A 454 17.68 -6.91 -5.87
N PHE A 455 16.41 -7.25 -5.76
CA PHE A 455 15.32 -6.28 -5.59
C PHE A 455 14.37 -6.73 -4.47
N ASP A 456 14.25 -5.88 -3.46
CA ASP A 456 13.56 -6.15 -2.21
C ASP A 456 12.45 -5.12 -2.00
N TRP A 457 11.39 -5.24 -2.79
CA TRP A 457 10.24 -4.33 -2.70
C TRP A 457 9.22 -4.88 -1.70
N GLU A 458 9.03 -4.16 -0.59
CA GLU A 458 8.18 -4.57 0.53
C GLU A 458 6.91 -3.69 0.67
N TYR A 459 5.75 -4.01 0.08
CA TYR A 459 5.50 -5.03 -0.95
C TYR A 459 4.65 -4.45 -2.09
N PRO A 460 4.87 -4.87 -3.36
CA PRO A 460 4.02 -4.48 -4.48
C PRO A 460 2.56 -4.85 -4.22
N GLY A 461 1.63 -3.90 -4.38
CA GLY A 461 0.19 -4.16 -4.23
C GLY A 461 -0.29 -4.42 -2.79
N ALA A 462 0.53 -4.23 -1.75
CA ALA A 462 0.08 -4.29 -0.36
C ALA A 462 -0.81 -3.07 -0.02
N THR A 463 -1.92 -3.29 0.67
CA THR A 463 -2.97 -2.26 0.88
C THR A 463 -3.13 -1.81 2.33
N ASP A 464 -2.36 -2.42 3.24
CA ASP A 464 -2.60 -2.43 4.70
C ASP A 464 -1.34 -2.14 5.53
N ILE A 465 -0.24 -1.73 4.89
CA ILE A 465 0.98 -1.26 5.57
C ILE A 465 0.69 0.13 6.16
N PRO A 466 0.82 0.34 7.50
CA PRO A 466 0.57 1.64 8.13
C PRO A 466 1.39 2.78 7.53
N ASP A 467 0.85 3.99 7.60
CA ASP A 467 1.44 5.24 7.10
C ASP A 467 1.79 5.31 5.60
N THR A 468 1.57 4.24 4.83
CA THR A 468 1.70 4.21 3.36
C THR A 468 0.34 4.33 2.66
N PRO A 469 0.27 4.97 1.48
CA PRO A 469 -0.89 4.84 0.59
C PRO A 469 -1.02 3.42 0.02
N PRO A 470 -2.23 2.86 -0.12
CA PRO A 470 -2.44 1.52 -0.65
C PRO A 470 -1.76 1.26 -2.00
N GLY A 471 -1.24 0.05 -2.16
CA GLY A 471 -0.60 -0.43 -3.38
C GLY A 471 -1.53 -0.49 -4.58
N SER A 472 -0.97 -0.37 -5.78
CA SER A 472 -1.71 -0.45 -7.04
C SER A 472 -1.84 -1.91 -7.48
N PRO A 473 -2.99 -2.37 -8.00
CA PRO A 473 -3.15 -3.72 -8.55
C PRO A 473 -2.13 -4.04 -9.65
N GLU A 474 -1.66 -3.02 -10.37
CA GLU A 474 -0.67 -3.12 -11.43
C GLU A 474 0.78 -3.26 -10.92
N ASP A 475 1.06 -3.03 -9.63
CA ASP A 475 2.42 -3.05 -9.05
C ASP A 475 3.16 -4.36 -9.38
N GLY A 476 2.51 -5.51 -9.18
CA GLY A 476 3.10 -6.83 -9.45
C GLY A 476 3.36 -7.11 -10.94
N GLN A 477 2.48 -6.64 -11.82
CA GLN A 477 2.67 -6.76 -13.28
C GLN A 477 3.75 -5.80 -13.79
N ASN A 478 3.83 -4.60 -13.20
CA ASN A 478 4.88 -3.64 -13.46
C ASN A 478 6.25 -4.16 -13.01
N TYR A 479 6.31 -4.85 -11.86
CA TYR A 479 7.50 -5.51 -11.36
C TYR A 479 7.94 -6.66 -12.29
N LEU A 480 7.02 -7.57 -12.68
CA LEU A 480 7.32 -8.62 -13.66
C LEU A 480 7.88 -8.04 -14.96
N ALA A 481 7.22 -7.02 -15.53
CA ALA A 481 7.67 -6.38 -16.77
C ALA A 481 9.05 -5.69 -16.61
N PHE A 482 9.37 -5.15 -15.43
CA PHE A 482 10.71 -4.67 -15.12
C PHE A 482 11.74 -5.81 -15.05
N LEU A 483 11.43 -6.93 -14.38
CA LEU A 483 12.32 -8.10 -14.28
C LEU A 483 12.60 -8.73 -15.65
N ILE A 484 11.61 -8.79 -16.55
CA ILE A 484 11.79 -9.22 -17.95
C ILE A 484 12.80 -8.32 -18.67
N VAL A 485 12.66 -6.99 -18.53
CA VAL A 485 13.61 -6.02 -19.09
C VAL A 485 15.00 -6.16 -18.47
N MET A 486 15.07 -6.38 -17.16
CA MET A 486 16.31 -6.50 -16.40
C MET A 486 17.09 -7.76 -16.79
N SER A 487 16.44 -8.94 -16.76
CA SER A 487 16.99 -10.22 -17.22
C SER A 487 17.52 -10.13 -18.65
N ASN A 488 16.71 -9.58 -19.57
CA ASN A 488 17.13 -9.40 -20.97
C ASN A 488 18.32 -8.43 -21.15
N LYS A 489 18.55 -7.49 -20.24
CA LYS A 489 19.74 -6.62 -20.27
C LYS A 489 20.94 -7.28 -19.61
N ILE A 490 20.78 -7.91 -18.44
CA ILE A 490 21.89 -8.40 -17.59
C ILE A 490 22.49 -9.70 -18.11
N HIS A 491 21.67 -10.70 -18.43
CA HIS A 491 22.12 -12.02 -18.91
C HIS A 491 22.69 -11.99 -20.33
N ARG A 492 22.60 -10.85 -21.02
CA ARG A 492 23.20 -10.61 -22.35
C ARG A 492 24.53 -9.85 -22.30
N GLN A 493 25.04 -9.50 -21.12
CA GLN A 493 26.36 -8.86 -20.99
C GLN A 493 27.48 -9.90 -20.87
N PRO A 494 28.62 -9.72 -21.56
CA PRO A 494 29.83 -10.47 -21.27
C PRO A 494 30.55 -9.87 -20.03
N PRO A 495 31.00 -10.68 -19.05
CA PRO A 495 30.86 -12.13 -18.97
C PRO A 495 29.43 -12.52 -18.56
N TYR A 496 28.90 -13.59 -19.16
CA TYR A 496 27.52 -14.07 -18.95
C TYR A 496 27.37 -14.79 -17.59
N HIS A 497 27.59 -14.07 -16.49
CA HIS A 497 27.72 -14.60 -15.12
C HIS A 497 26.98 -13.78 -14.04
N TYR A 498 26.49 -12.59 -14.42
CA TYR A 498 25.77 -11.67 -13.57
C TYR A 498 24.41 -12.24 -13.17
N THR A 499 24.07 -12.20 -11.88
CA THR A 499 22.79 -12.72 -11.37
C THR A 499 21.72 -11.66 -11.18
N LEU A 500 20.46 -12.08 -11.31
CA LEU A 500 19.26 -11.32 -10.95
C LEU A 500 18.43 -12.10 -9.94
N SER A 501 18.14 -11.48 -8.79
CA SER A 501 17.25 -12.02 -7.76
C SER A 501 16.19 -11.01 -7.30
N ILE A 502 15.23 -11.51 -6.53
CA ILE A 502 14.34 -10.70 -5.69
C ILE A 502 14.30 -11.30 -4.29
N ALA A 503 14.00 -10.47 -3.29
CA ALA A 503 13.39 -10.93 -2.06
C ALA A 503 11.86 -11.06 -2.22
N ALA A 504 11.27 -12.05 -1.56
CA ALA A 504 9.84 -12.33 -1.61
C ALA A 504 9.31 -12.78 -0.24
N PRO A 505 8.11 -12.32 0.18
CA PRO A 505 7.56 -12.59 1.51
C PRO A 505 7.05 -14.02 1.66
N ALA A 506 7.23 -14.61 2.84
CA ALA A 506 6.64 -15.92 3.19
C ALA A 506 5.11 -15.87 3.34
N SER A 507 4.55 -14.72 3.73
CA SER A 507 3.11 -14.55 3.91
C SER A 507 2.36 -14.52 2.57
N PHE A 508 1.33 -15.36 2.44
CA PHE A 508 0.39 -15.35 1.31
C PHE A 508 -0.19 -13.96 1.05
N TRP A 509 -0.51 -13.22 2.13
CA TRP A 509 -1.20 -11.94 2.04
C TRP A 509 -0.45 -10.88 1.24
N TYR A 510 0.89 -10.92 1.25
CA TYR A 510 1.74 -10.07 0.44
C TYR A 510 2.22 -10.78 -0.84
N LEU A 511 2.48 -12.09 -0.80
CA LEU A 511 2.93 -12.86 -1.96
C LEU A 511 1.88 -12.93 -3.08
N LYS A 512 0.57 -12.85 -2.75
CA LYS A 512 -0.55 -12.90 -3.72
C LYS A 512 -0.43 -11.91 -4.89
N ALA A 513 0.26 -10.79 -4.70
CA ALA A 513 0.44 -9.76 -5.72
C ALA A 513 1.58 -10.05 -6.72
N PHE A 514 2.44 -11.04 -6.43
CA PHE A 514 3.58 -11.41 -7.26
C PHE A 514 3.16 -12.48 -8.29
N PRO A 515 3.36 -12.28 -9.60
CA PRO A 515 3.29 -13.34 -10.63
C PRO A 515 4.45 -14.35 -10.51
N ILE A 516 4.59 -15.00 -9.35
CA ILE A 516 5.86 -15.54 -8.84
C ILE A 516 6.45 -16.68 -9.69
N GLU A 517 5.62 -17.52 -10.31
CA GLU A 517 6.10 -18.52 -11.30
C GLU A 517 6.83 -17.82 -12.45
N VAL A 518 6.13 -16.91 -13.13
CA VAL A 518 6.61 -16.23 -14.33
C VAL A 518 7.80 -15.34 -14.00
N MET A 519 7.77 -14.66 -12.85
CA MET A 519 8.95 -13.97 -12.30
C MET A 519 10.13 -14.93 -12.16
N SER A 520 9.93 -16.10 -11.53
CA SER A 520 11.00 -17.08 -11.31
C SER A 520 11.71 -17.49 -12.61
N TRP A 521 11.03 -17.47 -13.77
CA TRP A 521 11.65 -17.84 -15.04
C TRP A 521 12.81 -16.91 -15.43
N TYR A 522 12.71 -15.63 -15.10
CA TYR A 522 13.69 -14.57 -15.40
C TYR A 522 14.76 -14.39 -14.31
N LEU A 523 14.58 -15.02 -13.16
CA LEU A 523 15.49 -14.95 -12.01
C LEU A 523 16.48 -16.12 -11.98
N ASP A 524 17.67 -15.86 -11.46
CA ASP A 524 18.62 -16.90 -11.07
C ASP A 524 18.19 -17.54 -9.76
N TYR A 525 17.74 -16.73 -8.80
CA TYR A 525 17.23 -17.16 -7.51
C TYR A 525 16.21 -16.18 -6.90
N ILE A 526 15.47 -16.68 -5.91
CA ILE A 526 14.56 -15.93 -5.05
C ILE A 526 15.07 -16.09 -3.61
N VAL A 527 15.33 -14.96 -2.95
CA VAL A 527 15.43 -14.87 -1.49
C VAL A 527 14.00 -15.00 -0.95
N TYR A 528 13.73 -16.03 -0.16
CA TYR A 528 12.39 -16.27 0.38
C TYR A 528 12.41 -16.07 1.90
N MET A 529 11.77 -14.99 2.34
CA MET A 529 11.90 -14.45 3.70
C MET A 529 11.04 -15.24 4.69
N THR A 530 11.49 -16.45 5.01
CA THR A 530 10.86 -17.35 6.00
C THR A 530 11.40 -17.07 7.41
N TYR A 531 11.33 -15.79 7.77
CA TYR A 531 11.56 -15.20 9.09
C TYR A 531 10.53 -14.07 9.25
N ASP A 532 10.34 -13.57 10.47
CA ASP A 532 9.26 -12.61 10.79
C ASP A 532 7.86 -13.12 10.43
N LEU A 533 7.67 -14.44 10.57
CA LEU A 533 6.37 -15.10 10.49
C LEU A 533 5.43 -14.63 11.62
N HIS A 534 6.01 -14.18 12.73
CA HIS A 534 5.34 -13.68 13.92
C HIS A 534 6.10 -12.51 14.55
N GLY A 535 5.40 -11.62 15.25
CA GLY A 535 5.99 -10.46 15.91
C GLY A 535 4.96 -9.60 16.64
N GLN A 536 5.40 -8.46 17.19
CA GLN A 536 4.55 -7.57 17.98
C GLN A 536 3.28 -7.13 17.24
N TRP A 537 3.37 -7.00 15.90
CA TRP A 537 2.28 -6.61 15.00
C TRP A 537 1.09 -7.58 14.98
N ASP A 538 1.25 -8.79 15.54
CA ASP A 538 0.17 -9.77 15.68
C ASP A 538 -0.85 -9.38 16.75
N ALA A 539 -0.48 -8.52 17.70
CA ALA A 539 -1.38 -8.04 18.75
C ALA A 539 -2.65 -7.37 18.19
N GLY A 540 -3.81 -7.81 18.66
CA GLY A 540 -5.12 -7.37 18.18
C GLY A 540 -5.63 -8.06 16.90
N ASN A 541 -4.81 -8.89 16.24
CA ASN A 541 -5.20 -9.58 15.01
C ASN A 541 -5.60 -11.04 15.27
N GLN A 542 -6.90 -11.33 15.32
CA GLN A 542 -7.42 -12.70 15.47
C GLN A 542 -7.01 -13.68 14.33
N TRP A 543 -6.48 -13.16 13.21
CA TRP A 543 -6.07 -13.95 12.04
C TRP A 543 -4.56 -14.18 11.94
N SER A 544 -3.75 -13.65 12.86
CA SER A 544 -2.29 -13.90 12.87
C SER A 544 -1.97 -15.33 13.30
N THR A 545 -2.66 -15.81 14.33
CA THR A 545 -2.30 -17.03 15.07
C THR A 545 -3.53 -17.89 15.32
N GLU A 546 -3.57 -19.10 14.76
CA GLU A 546 -4.62 -20.07 15.06
C GLU A 546 -4.68 -20.36 16.57
N GLY A 547 -5.90 -20.36 17.12
CA GLY A 547 -6.15 -20.55 18.55
C GLY A 547 -5.95 -19.31 19.43
N CYS A 548 -5.50 -18.17 18.88
CA CYS A 548 -5.25 -16.94 19.66
C CYS A 548 -6.15 -15.76 19.24
N PRO A 549 -7.35 -15.59 19.84
CA PRO A 549 -8.32 -14.57 19.41
C PRO A 549 -7.84 -13.11 19.52
N ALA A 550 -6.87 -12.83 20.40
CA ALA A 550 -6.26 -11.52 20.57
C ALA A 550 -4.92 -11.35 19.81
N GLY A 551 -4.46 -12.39 19.11
CA GLY A 551 -3.21 -12.42 18.34
C GLY A 551 -1.91 -12.33 19.14
N ASN A 552 -1.96 -11.94 20.42
CA ASN A 552 -0.81 -11.69 21.29
C ASN A 552 -0.25 -12.94 22.00
N CYS A 553 -0.23 -14.09 21.34
CA CYS A 553 0.31 -15.34 21.91
C CYS A 553 1.78 -15.55 21.53
N LEU A 554 2.57 -16.14 22.42
CA LEU A 554 3.99 -16.39 22.19
C LEU A 554 4.18 -17.36 21.01
N ARG A 555 4.82 -16.88 19.93
CA ARG A 555 5.07 -17.64 18.69
C ARG A 555 6.48 -17.38 18.20
N SER A 556 7.08 -18.41 17.58
CA SER A 556 8.40 -18.29 16.98
C SER A 556 8.31 -17.66 15.60
N HIS A 557 8.96 -16.51 15.41
CA HIS A 557 9.05 -15.82 14.12
C HIS A 557 9.77 -16.63 13.01
N ILE A 558 10.37 -17.78 13.37
CA ILE A 558 11.08 -18.70 12.48
C ILE A 558 10.55 -20.14 12.60
N ASN A 559 9.29 -20.36 13.01
CA ASN A 559 8.71 -21.72 13.15
C ASN A 559 8.93 -22.59 11.90
N LEU A 560 9.50 -23.78 12.07
CA LEU A 560 9.79 -24.70 10.96
C LEU A 560 8.53 -25.20 10.25
N THR A 561 7.42 -25.43 10.97
CA THR A 561 6.16 -25.95 10.38
C THR A 561 5.51 -24.91 9.46
N GLU A 562 5.57 -23.64 9.85
CA GLU A 562 5.12 -22.51 9.04
C GLU A 562 6.10 -22.22 7.89
N THR A 563 7.41 -22.37 8.12
CA THR A 563 8.44 -22.32 7.07
C THR A 563 8.18 -23.38 5.99
N GLU A 564 7.88 -24.63 6.37
CA GLU A 564 7.50 -25.68 5.42
C GLU A 564 6.20 -25.35 4.67
N THR A 565 5.24 -24.70 5.35
CA THR A 565 3.97 -24.26 4.78
C THR A 565 4.17 -23.16 3.73
N ALA A 566 4.99 -22.15 4.02
CA ALA A 566 5.38 -21.11 3.07
C ALA A 566 6.12 -21.72 1.87
N LEU A 567 7.09 -22.60 2.10
CA LEU A 567 7.82 -23.31 1.04
C LEU A 567 6.91 -24.19 0.19
N ALA A 568 5.89 -24.81 0.78
CA ALA A 568 4.87 -25.55 0.03
C ALA A 568 4.00 -24.62 -0.84
N MET A 569 3.65 -23.44 -0.34
CA MET A 569 2.91 -22.42 -1.10
C MET A 569 3.66 -21.98 -2.36
N ILE A 570 4.89 -21.47 -2.22
CA ILE A 570 5.67 -20.96 -3.36
C ILE A 570 6.07 -22.07 -4.35
N THR A 571 6.34 -23.30 -3.89
CA THR A 571 6.66 -24.42 -4.80
C THR A 571 5.43 -25.02 -5.50
N LYS A 572 4.23 -24.93 -4.91
CA LYS A 572 2.96 -25.23 -5.61
C LYS A 572 2.56 -24.13 -6.58
N ALA A 573 2.96 -22.88 -6.31
CA ALA A 573 2.88 -21.76 -7.26
C ALA A 573 3.96 -21.82 -8.37
N GLY A 574 4.31 -23.02 -8.84
CA GLY A 574 5.18 -23.27 -10.00
C GLY A 574 6.69 -23.01 -9.80
N VAL A 575 7.12 -22.37 -8.71
CA VAL A 575 8.53 -22.00 -8.51
C VAL A 575 9.38 -23.24 -8.22
N PRO A 576 10.43 -23.54 -9.02
CA PRO A 576 11.30 -24.67 -8.75
C PRO A 576 12.09 -24.50 -7.43
N SER A 577 12.05 -25.48 -6.53
CA SER A 577 12.82 -25.48 -5.27
C SER A 577 14.29 -25.07 -5.45
N LYS A 578 14.92 -25.50 -6.56
CA LYS A 578 16.30 -25.20 -6.92
C LYS A 578 16.60 -23.74 -7.29
N ARG A 579 15.59 -22.85 -7.24
CA ARG A 579 15.72 -21.38 -7.32
C ARG A 579 15.49 -20.68 -5.98
N ILE A 580 14.93 -21.35 -4.97
CA ILE A 580 14.55 -20.73 -3.70
C ILE A 580 15.69 -20.90 -2.68
N TYR A 581 16.11 -19.77 -2.09
CA TYR A 581 16.96 -19.72 -0.90
C TYR A 581 16.06 -19.48 0.32
N VAL A 582 16.16 -20.37 1.31
CA VAL A 582 15.28 -20.36 2.50
C VAL A 582 15.84 -19.46 3.60
N GLY A 583 14.97 -18.74 4.31
CA GLY A 583 15.36 -17.82 5.39
C GLY A 583 16.02 -18.48 6.60
N GLU A 584 17.07 -17.82 7.08
CA GLU A 584 17.68 -17.93 8.40
C GLU A 584 17.74 -16.52 9.02
N ALA A 585 17.49 -16.41 10.33
CA ALA A 585 17.61 -15.14 11.06
C ALA A 585 18.87 -15.13 11.95
N SER A 586 19.64 -14.05 11.92
CA SER A 586 20.73 -13.73 12.86
C SER A 586 20.26 -12.83 14.02
N TYR A 587 18.95 -12.81 14.26
CA TYR A 587 18.27 -12.08 15.32
C TYR A 587 17.12 -12.95 15.86
N GLY A 588 16.49 -12.50 16.93
CA GLY A 588 15.21 -13.01 17.41
C GLY A 588 14.17 -11.91 17.53
N ARG A 589 12.89 -12.29 17.41
CA ARG A 589 11.77 -11.42 17.82
C ARG A 589 11.48 -11.67 19.29
N SER A 590 11.49 -10.58 20.07
CA SER A 590 11.28 -10.62 21.52
C SER A 590 9.89 -10.11 21.92
N PHE A 591 9.42 -10.57 23.08
CA PHE A 591 8.10 -10.30 23.61
C PHE A 591 8.17 -10.15 25.14
N LYS A 592 7.40 -9.20 25.68
CA LYS A 592 7.18 -9.07 27.12
C LYS A 592 6.08 -10.03 27.55
N MET A 593 6.40 -11.08 28.29
CA MET A 593 5.42 -12.05 28.81
C MET A 593 4.45 -11.37 29.78
N SER A 594 3.14 -11.55 29.60
CA SER A 594 2.13 -10.99 30.51
C SER A 594 2.24 -11.55 31.93
N HIS A 595 2.76 -12.77 32.09
CA HIS A 595 2.91 -13.48 33.37
C HIS A 595 4.25 -14.23 33.42
N GLU A 596 5.02 -14.01 34.49
CA GLU A 596 6.21 -14.80 34.83
C GLU A 596 5.88 -16.31 34.81
N GLY A 597 6.76 -17.11 34.19
CA GLY A 597 6.59 -18.56 34.13
C GLY A 597 5.49 -19.08 33.19
N CYS A 598 4.80 -18.20 32.44
CA CYS A 598 3.93 -18.59 31.33
C CYS A 598 4.67 -18.38 29.99
N ASP A 599 5.51 -19.34 29.61
CA ASP A 599 6.45 -19.24 28.48
C ASP A 599 6.11 -20.14 27.27
N GLY A 600 5.03 -20.92 27.38
CA GLY A 600 4.54 -21.82 26.33
C GLY A 600 3.68 -21.13 25.27
N PRO A 601 3.30 -21.85 24.20
CA PRO A 601 2.61 -21.27 23.04
C PRO A 601 1.25 -20.63 23.36
N ASP A 602 0.51 -21.13 24.36
CA ASP A 602 -0.81 -20.59 24.70
C ASP A 602 -0.73 -19.42 25.71
N CYS A 603 0.48 -18.99 26.09
CA CYS A 603 0.73 -17.83 26.94
C CYS A 603 0.84 -16.54 26.11
N THR A 604 0.61 -15.39 26.75
CA THR A 604 0.45 -14.10 26.06
C THR A 604 1.58 -13.10 26.32
N PHE A 605 1.70 -12.12 25.42
CA PHE A 605 2.59 -10.97 25.54
C PHE A 605 1.87 -9.63 25.69
N GLU A 606 2.61 -8.62 26.16
CA GLU A 606 2.15 -7.26 26.42
C GLU A 606 2.53 -6.25 25.31
N GLY A 607 1.97 -5.03 25.39
CA GLY A 607 2.04 -4.02 24.33
C GLY A 607 0.88 -4.07 23.34
N ASP A 608 1.00 -3.32 22.26
CA ASP A 608 0.01 -3.25 21.16
C ASP A 608 0.67 -3.55 19.81
N ARG A 609 -0.07 -3.46 18.70
CA ARG A 609 0.41 -3.75 17.33
C ARG A 609 1.62 -2.92 16.89
N MET A 610 1.77 -1.71 17.41
CA MET A 610 2.80 -0.74 17.03
C MET A 610 3.89 -0.60 18.10
N HIS A 611 3.58 -0.85 19.37
CA HIS A 611 4.49 -0.67 20.50
C HIS A 611 4.76 -1.98 21.24
N SER A 612 6.00 -2.49 21.13
CA SER A 612 6.46 -3.62 21.95
C SER A 612 6.92 -3.15 23.32
N GLN A 613 6.54 -3.89 24.35
CA GLN A 613 7.02 -3.68 25.72
C GLN A 613 8.22 -4.58 26.07
N ALA A 614 8.73 -5.35 25.12
CA ALA A 614 9.94 -6.15 25.29
C ALA A 614 11.17 -5.23 25.40
N ALA A 615 12.14 -5.63 26.22
CA ALA A 615 13.41 -4.92 26.35
C ALA A 615 14.14 -4.81 24.99
N PRO A 616 14.66 -3.63 24.61
CA PRO A 616 15.49 -3.48 23.42
C PRO A 616 16.89 -4.09 23.65
N GLY A 617 17.54 -4.53 22.56
CA GLY A 617 18.96 -4.88 22.59
C GLY A 617 19.85 -3.64 22.79
N ILE A 618 21.00 -3.79 23.46
CA ILE A 618 21.95 -2.70 23.73
C ILE A 618 22.64 -2.15 22.46
N CYS A 619 22.70 -2.94 21.40
CA CYS A 619 23.25 -2.59 20.09
C CYS A 619 22.16 -2.43 19.02
N THR A 620 21.06 -3.19 19.08
CA THR A 620 19.93 -3.04 18.13
C THR A 620 18.96 -1.91 18.48
N ASP A 621 18.92 -1.47 19.75
CA ASP A 621 18.14 -0.35 20.28
C ASP A 621 16.66 -0.34 19.83
N THR A 622 16.07 -1.54 19.69
CA THR A 622 14.73 -1.75 19.12
C THR A 622 13.94 -2.75 19.96
N SER A 623 12.87 -2.30 20.62
CA SER A 623 11.97 -3.19 21.38
C SER A 623 11.31 -4.21 20.46
N GLY A 624 11.34 -5.48 20.87
CA GLY A 624 10.86 -6.61 20.06
C GLY A 624 11.86 -7.15 19.02
N TYR A 625 13.11 -6.67 19.00
CA TYR A 625 14.15 -7.10 18.07
C TYR A 625 15.56 -7.07 18.68
N ILE A 626 16.19 -8.25 18.78
CA ILE A 626 17.50 -8.41 19.44
C ILE A 626 18.39 -9.37 18.63
N SER A 627 19.66 -9.03 18.43
CA SER A 627 20.59 -9.82 17.61
C SER A 627 20.99 -11.14 18.28
N TYR A 628 21.45 -12.11 17.49
CA TYR A 628 22.00 -13.35 18.03
C TYR A 628 23.26 -13.12 18.89
N ALA A 629 24.06 -12.11 18.55
CA ALA A 629 25.21 -11.69 19.36
C ALA A 629 24.81 -11.21 20.76
N GLU A 630 23.74 -10.40 20.87
CA GLU A 630 23.22 -9.92 22.16
C GLU A 630 22.53 -11.03 22.95
N ILE A 631 21.73 -11.89 22.29
CA ILE A 631 21.14 -13.08 22.91
C ILE A 631 22.25 -13.96 23.51
N SER A 632 23.34 -14.19 22.77
CA SER A 632 24.49 -14.96 23.26
C SER A 632 25.16 -14.28 24.45
N ARG A 633 25.36 -12.95 24.39
CA ARG A 633 25.91 -12.17 25.51
C ARG A 633 25.00 -12.21 26.76
N ILE A 634 23.68 -12.27 26.61
CA ILE A 634 22.74 -12.47 27.73
C ILE A 634 22.93 -13.87 28.32
N ILE A 635 22.97 -14.92 27.50
CA ILE A 635 23.18 -16.31 27.94
C ILE A 635 24.51 -16.48 28.70
N GLU A 636 25.56 -15.76 28.29
CA GLU A 636 26.89 -15.83 28.92
C GLU A 636 26.99 -15.05 30.24
N ASN A 637 26.24 -13.95 30.41
CA ASN A 637 26.37 -13.05 31.57
C ASN A 637 25.21 -13.16 32.58
N ASP A 638 23.98 -13.43 32.14
CA ASP A 638 22.80 -13.59 32.99
C ASP A 638 22.58 -15.07 33.35
N SER A 639 23.08 -15.47 34.52
CA SER A 639 22.86 -16.81 35.08
C SER A 639 21.41 -17.14 35.46
N SER A 640 20.48 -16.18 35.39
CA SER A 640 19.03 -16.40 35.52
C SER A 640 18.35 -16.65 34.16
N SER A 641 19.03 -16.35 33.05
CA SER A 641 18.52 -16.66 31.72
C SER A 641 18.35 -18.16 31.52
N ARG A 642 17.29 -18.52 30.80
CA ARG A 642 16.87 -19.90 30.53
C ARG A 642 16.68 -20.08 29.03
N PRO A 643 17.75 -20.37 28.27
CA PRO A 643 17.66 -20.82 26.89
C PRO A 643 17.27 -22.31 26.80
N TRP A 644 16.48 -22.68 25.80
CA TRP A 644 16.21 -24.06 25.40
C TRP A 644 15.95 -24.16 23.90
N HIS A 645 15.99 -25.38 23.37
CA HIS A 645 15.52 -25.68 22.02
C HIS A 645 14.09 -26.21 22.10
N ASP A 646 13.14 -25.52 21.46
CA ASP A 646 11.80 -26.05 21.26
C ASP A 646 11.78 -27.03 20.08
N HIS A 647 11.42 -28.28 20.36
CA HIS A 647 11.41 -29.34 19.37
C HIS A 647 10.22 -29.27 18.40
N ASP A 648 9.09 -28.68 18.79
CA ASP A 648 7.87 -28.72 17.97
C ASP A 648 7.87 -27.64 16.87
N SER A 649 8.41 -26.44 17.15
CA SER A 649 8.71 -25.42 16.13
C SER A 649 10.13 -25.51 15.57
N ASN A 650 11.00 -26.36 16.12
CA ASN A 650 12.44 -26.43 15.85
C ASN A 650 13.13 -25.05 15.98
N SER A 651 12.81 -24.31 17.03
CA SER A 651 13.33 -22.97 17.31
C SER A 651 14.22 -22.98 18.54
N ASP A 652 15.16 -22.04 18.64
CA ASP A 652 15.79 -21.75 19.93
C ASP A 652 14.98 -20.64 20.63
N ILE A 653 14.74 -20.80 21.92
CA ILE A 653 13.93 -19.87 22.73
C ILE A 653 14.68 -19.55 24.02
N MET A 654 14.56 -18.33 24.51
CA MET A 654 15.10 -17.93 25.81
C MET A 654 14.07 -17.10 26.58
N VAL A 655 13.96 -17.36 27.89
CA VAL A 655 13.38 -16.42 28.86
C VAL A 655 14.50 -15.84 29.72
N TYR A 656 14.49 -14.52 29.93
CA TYR A 656 15.46 -13.78 30.74
C TYR A 656 14.75 -12.63 31.48
N GLN A 657 15.38 -12.07 32.52
CA GLN A 657 14.79 -11.00 33.36
C GLN A 657 13.32 -11.27 33.76
N GLU A 658 13.05 -12.52 34.19
CA GLU A 658 11.74 -13.04 34.66
C GLU A 658 10.61 -13.11 33.61
N THR A 659 10.59 -12.19 32.64
CA THR A 659 9.45 -11.92 31.74
C THR A 659 9.83 -11.53 30.30
N GLU A 660 11.10 -11.36 29.97
CA GLU A 660 11.52 -11.14 28.58
C GLU A 660 11.64 -12.51 27.88
N TRP A 661 10.92 -12.71 26.78
CA TRP A 661 10.94 -13.93 25.97
C TRP A 661 11.48 -13.61 24.57
N VAL A 662 12.27 -14.50 23.97
CA VAL A 662 12.76 -14.36 22.59
C VAL A 662 12.86 -15.71 21.90
N ALA A 663 12.39 -15.78 20.65
CA ALA A 663 12.64 -16.90 19.74
C ALA A 663 13.63 -16.48 18.66
N TYR A 664 14.61 -17.35 18.38
CA TYR A 664 15.79 -17.06 17.54
C TYR A 664 16.37 -18.35 16.94
N MET A 665 17.53 -18.23 16.27
CA MET A 665 18.26 -19.38 15.72
C MET A 665 19.74 -19.39 16.15
N THR A 666 20.16 -20.43 16.85
CA THR A 666 21.59 -20.74 17.06
C THR A 666 22.24 -21.25 15.76
N PRO A 667 23.60 -21.20 15.64
CA PRO A 667 24.33 -21.86 14.57
C PRO A 667 23.96 -23.33 14.37
N THR A 668 23.71 -24.07 15.47
CA THR A 668 23.29 -25.48 15.45
C THR A 668 21.93 -25.68 14.77
N THR A 669 20.96 -24.81 15.07
CA THR A 669 19.63 -24.84 14.43
C THR A 669 19.72 -24.41 12.97
N LYS A 670 20.51 -23.38 12.64
CA LYS A 670 20.83 -22.99 11.26
C LYS A 670 21.43 -24.16 10.47
N ASP A 671 22.48 -24.82 10.97
CA ASP A 671 23.09 -25.98 10.30
C ASP A 671 22.15 -27.17 10.15
N THR A 672 21.31 -27.43 11.16
CA THR A 672 20.29 -28.50 11.08
C THR A 672 19.31 -28.23 9.94
N ARG A 673 18.81 -26.98 9.83
CA ARG A 673 17.90 -26.57 8.75
C ARG A 673 18.59 -26.51 7.39
N ARG A 674 19.84 -26.04 7.28
CA ARG A 674 20.64 -26.11 6.04
C ARG A 674 20.71 -27.53 5.47
N ASN A 675 20.97 -28.52 6.33
CA ASN A 675 20.98 -29.93 5.92
C ASN A 675 19.59 -30.44 5.48
N PHE A 676 18.52 -30.00 6.17
CA PHE A 676 17.13 -30.33 5.82
C PHE A 676 16.74 -29.75 4.45
N TRP A 677 17.01 -28.48 4.18
CA TRP A 677 16.69 -27.81 2.91
C TRP A 677 17.51 -28.36 1.74
N LYS A 678 18.79 -28.65 1.97
CA LYS A 678 19.65 -29.36 1.01
C LYS A 678 19.10 -30.74 0.66
N GLY A 679 18.52 -31.46 1.63
CA GLY A 679 17.82 -32.73 1.42
C GLY A 679 16.53 -32.63 0.60
N LYS A 680 15.92 -31.44 0.49
CA LYS A 680 14.70 -31.17 -0.29
C LYS A 680 14.95 -30.49 -1.65
N ASN A 681 16.21 -30.43 -2.09
CA ASN A 681 16.63 -29.77 -3.34
C ASN A 681 16.31 -28.25 -3.38
N PHE A 682 16.43 -27.55 -2.26
CA PHE A 682 16.46 -26.08 -2.26
C PHE A 682 17.81 -25.53 -2.73
N ALA A 683 17.81 -24.31 -3.28
CA ALA A 683 19.00 -23.70 -3.86
C ALA A 683 20.08 -23.38 -2.81
N GLY A 684 19.65 -23.01 -1.61
CA GLY A 684 20.52 -22.59 -0.52
C GLY A 684 19.74 -22.05 0.68
N THR A 685 20.41 -21.30 1.54
CA THR A 685 19.79 -20.44 2.56
C THR A 685 20.26 -18.99 2.45
N ILE A 686 19.43 -18.06 2.91
CA ILE A 686 19.71 -16.64 3.04
C ILE A 686 19.73 -16.28 4.52
N ASP A 687 20.76 -15.58 4.97
CA ASP A 687 20.91 -15.14 6.36
C ASP A 687 20.69 -13.61 6.47
N TRP A 688 19.70 -13.20 7.27
CA TRP A 688 19.46 -11.81 7.63
C TRP A 688 19.89 -11.56 9.09
N ALA A 689 20.95 -10.80 9.39
CA ALA A 689 22.01 -10.27 8.55
C ALA A 689 23.37 -10.65 9.13
N VAL A 690 24.44 -10.63 8.33
CA VAL A 690 25.74 -11.23 8.72
C VAL A 690 26.40 -10.50 9.90
N ASP A 691 26.16 -9.19 10.00
CA ASP A 691 26.59 -8.24 11.03
C ASP A 691 25.78 -8.29 12.34
N LEU A 692 24.92 -9.30 12.52
CA LEU A 692 24.16 -9.57 13.76
C LEU A 692 24.60 -10.87 14.47
N MET A 693 25.51 -11.64 13.86
CA MET A 693 25.93 -12.97 14.34
C MET A 693 26.88 -12.95 15.55
N SER A 694 27.76 -11.95 15.64
CA SER A 694 28.82 -11.90 16.66
C SER A 694 29.39 -10.49 16.82
N TYR A 695 29.94 -10.20 18.00
CA TYR A 695 30.88 -9.09 18.18
C TYR A 695 32.22 -9.40 17.49
N HIS A 696 32.89 -8.37 16.98
CA HIS A 696 34.15 -8.50 16.23
C HIS A 696 35.22 -7.54 16.77
N SER A 697 36.50 -7.78 16.44
CA SER A 697 37.58 -6.81 16.73
C SER A 697 37.40 -5.45 16.01
N ASP A 698 36.41 -5.34 15.13
CA ASP A 698 35.98 -4.08 14.55
C ASP A 698 35.29 -3.18 15.58
N ASP A 699 34.54 -3.74 16.56
CA ASP A 699 33.92 -3.01 17.67
C ASP A 699 34.97 -2.21 18.48
N GLU A 700 36.10 -2.84 18.81
CA GLU A 700 37.24 -2.20 19.50
C GLU A 700 37.82 -1.03 18.68
N SER A 701 37.80 -1.15 17.34
CA SER A 701 38.54 -0.26 16.44
C SER A 701 37.89 1.13 16.24
N PHE A 702 36.62 1.30 16.62
CA PHE A 702 35.87 2.55 16.43
C PHE A 702 35.87 3.50 17.63
N GLY A 703 36.62 3.17 18.70
CA GLY A 703 37.02 4.16 19.71
C GLY A 703 36.43 4.01 21.10
N HIS A 704 35.73 2.91 21.39
CA HIS A 704 35.49 2.49 22.77
C HIS A 704 36.76 1.87 23.36
N GLY A 705 37.74 2.73 23.64
CA GLY A 705 39.00 2.38 24.27
C GLY A 705 38.89 2.20 25.79
N GLU A 706 37.85 1.52 26.27
CA GLU A 706 37.70 1.08 27.65
C GLU A 706 36.93 -0.25 27.74
N ASP A 707 37.14 -0.99 28.82
CA ASP A 707 36.87 -2.43 28.90
C ASP A 707 35.38 -2.73 29.15
N TRP A 708 34.63 -3.07 28.09
CA TRP A 708 33.18 -3.38 28.17
C TRP A 708 32.82 -4.60 29.03
N SER A 709 33.81 -5.36 29.53
CA SER A 709 33.66 -6.38 30.57
C SER A 709 33.57 -5.82 32.01
N SER A 710 33.89 -4.54 32.22
CA SER A 710 33.96 -3.94 33.56
C SER A 710 32.68 -3.25 34.04
N GLU A 711 31.78 -2.84 33.14
CA GLU A 711 30.60 -2.03 33.49
C GLU A 711 29.41 -2.83 34.09
N PHE A 712 29.67 -4.04 34.59
CA PHE A 712 28.72 -4.80 35.44
C PHE A 712 29.27 -5.16 36.84
N GLU A 713 30.48 -4.70 37.20
CA GLU A 713 31.02 -4.76 38.58
C GLU A 713 31.56 -3.38 39.05
N GLY A 714 30.76 -2.32 38.91
CA GLY A 714 31.15 -0.94 39.28
C GLY A 714 30.08 -0.17 40.08
N GLY A 715 30.46 0.39 41.23
CA GLY A 715 29.58 1.24 42.03
C GLY A 715 29.45 2.68 41.48
N THR A 716 28.30 3.31 41.71
CA THR A 716 27.95 4.64 41.17
C THR A 716 28.97 5.74 41.52
N ILE A 717 29.62 6.30 40.49
CA ILE A 717 30.33 7.58 40.61
C ILE A 717 29.30 8.70 40.47
N SER A 718 28.86 9.26 41.59
CA SER A 718 27.99 10.45 41.57
C SER A 718 28.73 11.63 40.94
N PRO A 719 28.15 12.34 39.95
CA PRO A 719 28.62 13.67 39.60
C PRO A 719 28.51 14.61 40.82
N GLY A 720 29.37 15.63 40.87
CA GLY A 720 29.45 16.54 42.00
C GLY A 720 28.31 17.55 42.05
N GLU A 721 27.83 17.88 43.26
CA GLU A 721 26.74 18.83 43.53
C GLU A 721 26.84 20.14 42.71
N CYS A 722 25.76 20.52 42.04
CA CYS A 722 25.62 21.79 41.35
C CYS A 722 25.21 22.90 42.33
N LYS A 723 26.06 23.93 42.50
CA LYS A 723 25.96 24.92 43.60
C LYS A 723 25.65 26.36 43.17
N GLY A 724 25.40 26.58 41.89
CA GLY A 724 24.91 27.85 41.36
C GLY A 724 23.39 27.85 41.25
N THR A 725 22.81 29.02 41.04
CA THR A 725 21.38 29.16 40.71
C THR A 725 21.24 30.22 39.62
N TYR A 726 20.54 29.87 38.55
CA TYR A 726 20.32 30.71 37.39
C TYR A 726 18.82 30.74 37.07
N ALA A 727 18.31 31.91 36.70
CA ALA A 727 16.89 32.14 36.44
C ALA A 727 16.58 32.49 34.97
N SER A 728 17.61 32.68 34.14
CA SER A 728 17.51 33.03 32.72
C SER A 728 18.51 32.23 31.89
N LEU A 729 18.26 32.09 30.58
CA LEU A 729 19.23 31.48 29.67
C LEU A 729 20.43 32.42 29.43
N GLU A 730 20.20 33.73 29.50
CA GLU A 730 21.19 34.79 29.33
C GLU A 730 22.30 34.73 30.38
N ASP A 731 21.94 34.51 31.66
CA ASP A 731 22.92 34.37 32.74
C ASP A 731 23.73 33.07 32.61
N ILE A 732 23.10 31.98 32.19
CA ILE A 732 23.77 30.69 31.93
C ILE A 732 24.70 30.79 30.72
N GLU A 733 24.30 31.44 29.63
CA GLU A 733 25.14 31.64 28.44
C GLU A 733 26.39 32.46 28.77
N LYS A 734 26.22 33.50 29.58
CA LYS A 734 27.29 34.41 30.00
C LYS A 734 28.33 33.73 30.90
N ASP A 735 27.88 32.96 31.88
CA ASP A 735 28.78 32.32 32.86
C ASP A 735 29.20 30.89 32.42
N ARG A 736 28.65 30.38 31.30
CA ARG A 736 28.80 29.03 30.71
C ARG A 736 30.17 28.38 30.93
N ASP A 737 31.23 29.07 30.56
CA ASP A 737 32.59 28.49 30.54
C ASP A 737 33.18 28.28 31.95
N SER A 738 32.52 28.80 33.00
CA SER A 738 32.81 28.52 34.40
C SER A 738 31.94 27.41 35.02
N ILE A 739 30.86 26.99 34.34
CA ILE A 739 29.89 26.00 34.82
C ILE A 739 30.33 24.58 34.37
N PRO A 740 30.36 23.57 35.27
CA PRO A 740 30.57 22.17 34.91
C PRO A 740 29.51 21.67 33.93
N LEU A 741 29.87 20.79 32.97
CA LEU A 741 28.98 20.42 31.87
C LEU A 741 27.62 19.88 32.33
N HIS A 742 27.58 18.95 33.29
CA HIS A 742 26.33 18.39 33.81
C HIS A 742 25.42 19.43 34.47
N CYS A 743 26.01 20.40 35.17
CA CYS A 743 25.27 21.52 35.75
C CYS A 743 24.71 22.49 34.71
N ARG A 744 25.27 22.55 33.48
CA ARG A 744 24.72 23.41 32.42
C ARG A 744 23.35 22.93 31.97
N ASP A 745 23.19 21.62 31.76
CA ASP A 745 21.91 21.05 31.37
C ASP A 745 20.89 21.16 32.53
N GLU A 746 21.29 20.90 33.78
CA GLU A 746 20.43 21.12 34.96
C GLU A 746 19.92 22.58 35.04
N TYR A 747 20.80 23.57 34.99
CA TYR A 747 20.37 24.98 35.06
C TYR A 747 19.56 25.40 33.82
N THR A 748 19.82 24.82 32.64
CA THR A 748 19.04 25.09 31.42
C THR A 748 17.61 24.53 31.56
N LEU A 749 17.46 23.35 32.17
CA LEU A 749 16.14 22.78 32.50
C LEU A 749 15.38 23.65 33.51
N VAL A 750 16.07 24.19 34.53
CA VAL A 750 15.49 25.18 35.46
C VAL A 750 14.99 26.43 34.70
N ALA A 751 15.82 27.01 33.84
CA ALA A 751 15.47 28.21 33.06
C ALA A 751 14.31 27.96 32.09
N LEU A 752 14.28 26.80 31.42
CA LEU A 752 13.15 26.36 30.60
C LEU A 752 11.84 26.27 31.41
N SER A 753 11.87 25.75 32.64
CA SER A 753 10.68 25.69 33.49
C SER A 753 10.11 27.09 33.83
N PHE A 754 10.98 28.10 34.00
CA PHE A 754 10.55 29.49 34.20
C PHE A 754 9.97 30.12 32.93
N ILE A 755 10.57 29.89 31.76
CA ILE A 755 10.04 30.38 30.47
C ILE A 755 8.64 29.83 30.19
N LEU A 756 8.40 28.54 30.49
CA LEU A 756 7.08 27.93 30.32
C LEU A 756 6.05 28.52 31.30
N LYS A 757 6.41 28.67 32.58
CA LYS A 757 5.54 29.29 33.61
C LYS A 757 5.17 30.74 33.27
N ASP A 758 6.13 31.54 32.82
CA ASP A 758 5.92 32.92 32.35
C ASP A 758 5.04 33.00 31.09
N SER A 759 5.26 32.11 30.12
CA SER A 759 4.47 32.04 28.89
C SER A 759 3.02 31.67 29.17
N ILE A 760 2.76 30.68 30.04
CA ILE A 760 1.39 30.30 30.43
C ILE A 760 0.67 31.46 31.14
N SER A 761 1.35 32.18 32.05
CA SER A 761 0.74 33.33 32.76
C SER A 761 0.32 34.45 31.80
N LYS A 762 1.19 34.83 30.86
CA LYS A 762 0.91 35.89 29.86
C LYS A 762 -0.14 35.47 28.85
N HIS A 763 -0.21 34.18 28.52
CA HIS A 763 -1.28 33.62 27.71
C HIS A 763 -2.64 33.77 28.41
N ASP A 764 -2.73 33.43 29.71
CA ASP A 764 -4.00 33.57 30.45
C ASP A 764 -4.45 35.03 30.55
N GLU A 765 -3.54 36.00 30.63
CA GLU A 765 -3.86 37.44 30.52
C GLU A 765 -4.43 37.78 29.12
N LEU A 766 -3.76 37.36 28.04
CA LEU A 766 -4.12 37.67 26.64
C LEU A 766 -5.34 36.91 26.09
N ILE A 767 -5.83 35.88 26.79
CA ILE A 767 -7.10 35.20 26.47
C ILE A 767 -8.28 35.74 27.27
N GLN A 768 -8.04 36.27 28.48
CA GLN A 768 -9.06 36.95 29.27
C GLN A 768 -9.38 38.34 28.69
N ASP A 769 -8.35 39.14 28.40
CA ASP A 769 -8.51 40.45 27.78
C ASP A 769 -8.31 40.38 26.26
N HIS A 770 -9.18 41.08 25.51
CA HIS A 770 -9.14 41.29 24.05
C HIS A 770 -9.38 40.10 23.10
N TYR A 771 -9.28 38.82 23.50
CA TYR A 771 -9.46 37.69 22.58
C TYR A 771 -10.77 37.74 21.76
N ASP A 772 -11.92 38.02 22.40
CA ASP A 772 -13.22 37.97 21.71
C ASP A 772 -13.40 39.13 20.71
N HIS A 773 -12.74 40.27 20.94
CA HIS A 773 -12.65 41.37 19.96
C HIS A 773 -11.81 40.94 18.75
N ASN A 774 -10.64 40.36 19.02
CA ASN A 774 -9.72 39.89 17.98
C ASN A 774 -10.36 38.78 17.11
N PHE A 775 -11.06 37.83 17.74
CA PHE A 775 -11.85 36.82 17.03
C PHE A 775 -12.95 37.44 16.17
N GLY A 776 -13.65 38.47 16.68
CA GLY A 776 -14.71 39.16 15.94
C GLY A 776 -14.24 39.78 14.62
N VAL A 777 -13.02 40.33 14.58
CA VAL A 777 -12.40 40.88 13.35
C VAL A 777 -12.06 39.76 12.35
N TYR A 778 -11.50 38.65 12.83
CA TYR A 778 -11.20 37.47 11.99
C TYR A 778 -12.47 36.87 11.38
N ALA A 779 -13.48 36.63 12.20
CA ALA A 779 -14.73 36.01 11.79
C ALA A 779 -15.51 36.86 10.77
N GLU A 780 -15.43 38.19 10.85
CA GLU A 780 -16.03 39.09 9.87
C GLU A 780 -15.33 39.02 8.50
N ALA A 781 -14.00 38.86 8.46
CA ALA A 781 -13.27 38.63 7.21
C ALA A 781 -13.65 37.28 6.56
N VAL A 782 -13.73 36.20 7.35
CA VAL A 782 -14.10 34.87 6.87
C VAL A 782 -15.52 34.84 6.31
N ALA A 783 -16.49 35.42 7.01
CA ALA A 783 -17.88 35.45 6.57
C ALA A 783 -18.06 36.12 5.21
N ASN A 784 -17.37 37.25 4.99
CA ASN A 784 -17.40 37.98 3.72
C ASN A 784 -16.76 37.21 2.55
N GLY A 785 -15.83 36.26 2.81
CA GLY A 785 -15.16 35.45 1.79
C GLY A 785 -15.86 34.12 1.44
N ALA A 786 -16.95 33.76 2.13
CA ALA A 786 -17.53 32.42 2.06
C ALA A 786 -18.08 32.05 0.67
N GLN A 787 -18.78 32.96 -0.01
CA GLN A 787 -19.39 32.69 -1.33
C GLN A 787 -18.34 32.39 -2.41
N ASN A 788 -17.22 33.13 -2.42
CA ASN A 788 -16.12 32.88 -3.34
C ASN A 788 -15.38 31.57 -3.00
N THR A 789 -15.20 31.27 -1.71
CA THR A 789 -14.56 30.01 -1.27
C THR A 789 -15.37 28.77 -1.69
N VAL A 790 -16.72 28.81 -1.59
CA VAL A 790 -17.58 27.73 -2.09
C VAL A 790 -17.57 27.64 -3.62
N LYS A 791 -17.50 28.78 -4.33
CA LYS A 791 -17.33 28.80 -5.80
C LYS A 791 -16.03 28.10 -6.22
N ASP A 792 -14.90 28.48 -5.63
CA ASP A 792 -13.59 27.89 -5.96
C ASP A 792 -13.53 26.39 -5.64
N PHE A 793 -14.14 25.95 -4.53
CA PHE A 793 -14.26 24.54 -4.20
C PHE A 793 -15.05 23.77 -5.27
N MET A 794 -16.20 24.30 -5.70
CA MET A 794 -17.02 23.67 -6.74
C MET A 794 -16.25 23.54 -8.05
N TYR A 795 -15.60 24.62 -8.52
CA TYR A 795 -14.86 24.58 -9.79
C TYR A 795 -13.61 23.69 -9.73
N LYS A 796 -13.01 23.45 -8.57
CA LYS A 796 -11.87 22.51 -8.41
C LYS A 796 -12.30 21.04 -8.35
N ASN A 797 -13.40 20.72 -7.66
CA ASN A 797 -13.72 19.34 -7.27
C ASN A 797 -14.94 18.73 -7.99
N ALA A 798 -15.68 19.50 -8.80
CA ALA A 798 -16.96 19.03 -9.33
C ALA A 798 -16.87 17.86 -10.32
N SER A 799 -15.71 17.57 -10.90
CA SER A 799 -15.49 16.39 -11.74
C SER A 799 -15.78 15.08 -10.99
N GLU A 800 -15.52 15.04 -9.68
CA GLU A 800 -15.83 13.89 -8.84
C GLU A 800 -17.34 13.80 -8.54
N PHE A 801 -17.95 14.91 -8.11
CA PHE A 801 -19.29 14.89 -7.48
C PHE A 801 -20.46 15.17 -8.42
N PHE A 802 -20.25 15.84 -9.57
CA PHE A 802 -21.35 16.36 -10.41
C PHE A 802 -21.27 15.91 -11.88
N THR A 803 -22.42 15.97 -12.56
CA THR A 803 -22.55 16.05 -14.01
C THR A 803 -23.12 17.42 -14.41
N CYS A 804 -22.64 17.97 -15.52
CA CYS A 804 -22.91 19.35 -15.92
C CYS A 804 -23.61 19.37 -17.28
N GLN A 805 -24.85 19.82 -17.30
CA GLN A 805 -25.60 20.03 -18.53
C GLN A 805 -25.53 21.51 -18.91
N VAL A 806 -25.02 21.84 -20.09
CA VAL A 806 -25.00 23.22 -20.59
C VAL A 806 -26.17 23.44 -21.53
N THR A 807 -26.91 24.53 -21.32
CA THR A 807 -27.89 25.04 -22.28
C THR A 807 -27.29 26.20 -23.07
N GLU A 808 -27.30 26.09 -24.41
CA GLU A 808 -26.90 27.16 -25.33
C GLU A 808 -28.11 27.66 -26.14
N VAL A 809 -28.16 28.96 -26.42
CA VAL A 809 -29.26 29.62 -27.16
C VAL A 809 -28.75 30.16 -28.51
N VAL A 810 -29.37 29.74 -29.62
CA VAL A 810 -28.97 30.13 -30.99
C VAL A 810 -30.15 30.69 -31.78
N ASP A 811 -29.96 31.81 -32.49
CA ASP A 811 -30.93 32.39 -33.46
C ASP A 811 -30.62 31.88 -34.88
N SER A 812 -31.41 30.91 -35.33
CA SER A 812 -31.18 30.17 -36.58
C SER A 812 -31.64 30.91 -37.84
N CYS A 813 -32.75 31.64 -37.77
CA CYS A 813 -33.39 32.24 -38.94
C CYS A 813 -32.75 33.56 -39.38
N LYS A 814 -32.48 34.47 -38.44
CA LYS A 814 -32.06 35.84 -38.78
C LYS A 814 -30.66 35.88 -39.39
N HIS A 815 -29.74 35.09 -38.84
CA HIS A 815 -28.34 35.10 -39.26
C HIS A 815 -28.13 34.45 -40.64
N CYS A 816 -28.91 33.40 -40.96
CA CYS A 816 -28.91 32.79 -42.29
C CYS A 816 -29.48 33.76 -43.36
N TRP A 817 -30.55 34.48 -43.05
CA TRP A 817 -31.21 35.42 -43.97
C TRP A 817 -30.32 36.62 -44.36
N ASP A 818 -29.64 37.24 -43.40
CA ASP A 818 -28.84 38.44 -43.67
C ASP A 818 -27.62 38.13 -44.55
N SER A 819 -27.05 36.92 -44.41
CA SER A 819 -26.02 36.37 -45.31
C SER A 819 -26.56 36.14 -46.73
N TRP A 820 -27.78 35.61 -46.86
CA TRP A 820 -28.44 35.31 -48.13
C TRP A 820 -28.62 36.54 -49.02
N ILE A 821 -29.04 37.68 -48.44
CA ILE A 821 -29.28 38.92 -49.19
C ILE A 821 -28.01 39.78 -49.35
N ARG A 822 -27.16 39.90 -48.32
CA ARG A 822 -26.10 40.94 -48.30
C ARG A 822 -24.75 40.53 -48.85
N LYS A 823 -24.40 39.24 -48.89
CA LYS A 823 -23.03 38.79 -49.22
C LYS A 823 -22.89 37.89 -50.44
N GLY A 824 -23.96 37.22 -50.89
CA GLY A 824 -23.97 36.47 -52.17
C GLY A 824 -22.99 35.29 -52.28
N ASN A 825 -22.37 34.86 -51.17
CA ASN A 825 -21.30 33.87 -51.15
C ASN A 825 -21.85 32.49 -50.76
N ASN A 826 -21.90 31.54 -51.70
CA ASN A 826 -22.47 30.21 -51.44
C ASN A 826 -21.68 29.33 -50.45
N ARG A 827 -20.47 29.72 -50.02
CA ARG A 827 -19.68 28.93 -49.05
C ARG A 827 -20.16 29.03 -47.60
N ASP A 828 -20.76 30.16 -47.20
CA ASP A 828 -21.12 30.38 -45.79
C ASP A 828 -22.44 29.68 -45.39
N LYS A 829 -23.24 29.24 -46.39
CA LYS A 829 -24.49 28.48 -46.20
C LYS A 829 -24.33 27.27 -45.28
N THR A 830 -23.33 26.42 -45.55
CA THR A 830 -23.16 25.11 -44.88
C THR A 830 -22.52 25.18 -43.49
N ARG A 831 -22.14 26.37 -43.00
CA ARG A 831 -21.73 26.61 -41.61
C ARG A 831 -22.88 27.24 -40.81
N LEU A 832 -23.37 28.40 -41.26
CA LEU A 832 -24.32 29.21 -40.50
C LEU A 832 -25.77 28.71 -40.59
N CYS A 833 -26.16 28.04 -41.68
CA CYS A 833 -27.52 27.52 -41.87
C CYS A 833 -27.64 25.99 -41.64
N ARG A 834 -26.56 25.33 -41.17
CA ARG A 834 -26.50 23.86 -40.96
C ARG A 834 -27.58 23.33 -40.01
N TYR A 835 -28.06 24.16 -39.09
CA TYR A 835 -29.03 23.77 -38.06
C TYR A 835 -30.47 24.21 -38.42
N CYS A 836 -30.73 24.53 -39.69
CA CYS A 836 -32.02 25.02 -40.18
C CYS A 836 -32.71 24.03 -41.14
N GLU A 837 -32.12 22.88 -41.45
CA GLU A 837 -32.44 22.08 -42.64
C GLU A 837 -33.86 21.44 -42.62
N ASP A 838 -34.44 21.18 -41.43
CA ASP A 838 -35.79 20.62 -41.28
C ASP A 838 -36.93 21.66 -41.30
N TYR A 839 -36.63 22.97 -41.24
CA TYR A 839 -37.66 24.02 -41.18
C TYR A 839 -37.65 24.94 -42.40
N VAL A 840 -38.80 25.04 -43.06
CA VAL A 840 -38.99 25.96 -44.19
C VAL A 840 -39.02 27.40 -43.66
N CYS A 841 -37.87 28.08 -43.67
CA CYS A 841 -37.81 29.54 -43.56
C CYS A 841 -38.69 30.15 -44.66
N GLY A 842 -39.86 30.66 -44.28
CA GLY A 842 -41.04 30.74 -45.14
C GLY A 842 -40.83 31.37 -46.52
N SER A 843 -40.77 30.55 -47.57
CA SER A 843 -40.53 30.98 -48.94
C SER A 843 -41.75 31.73 -49.51
N THR A 844 -41.82 33.04 -49.29
CA THR A 844 -42.88 33.89 -49.85
C THR A 844 -42.32 35.16 -50.48
N VAL A 845 -42.82 35.50 -51.67
CA VAL A 845 -42.41 36.65 -52.50
C VAL A 845 -43.09 37.95 -52.00
N LEU A 846 -43.38 38.03 -50.70
CA LEU A 846 -44.23 39.06 -50.09
C LEU A 846 -43.51 40.35 -49.66
N PRO A 847 -42.23 40.37 -49.19
CA PRO A 847 -41.63 41.60 -48.66
C PRO A 847 -41.62 42.80 -49.60
N MET A 848 -41.35 42.61 -50.91
CA MET A 848 -41.45 43.69 -51.89
C MET A 848 -42.88 44.23 -52.02
N ILE A 849 -43.87 43.31 -52.09
CA ILE A 849 -45.28 43.66 -52.27
C ILE A 849 -45.80 44.43 -51.05
N CYS A 850 -45.46 44.00 -49.83
CA CYS A 850 -45.87 44.71 -48.61
C CYS A 850 -45.25 46.11 -48.49
N TRP A 851 -44.02 46.31 -48.98
CA TRP A 851 -43.36 47.62 -48.96
C TRP A 851 -43.92 48.57 -50.03
N GLU A 852 -44.21 48.08 -51.25
CA GLU A 852 -44.90 48.87 -52.28
C GLU A 852 -46.37 49.19 -51.93
N MET A 853 -47.06 48.27 -51.25
CA MET A 853 -48.46 48.46 -50.81
C MET A 853 -48.59 49.18 -49.45
N ASN A 854 -47.47 49.54 -48.81
CA ASN A 854 -47.40 50.24 -47.52
C ASN A 854 -48.27 49.61 -46.41
N VAL A 855 -48.21 48.28 -46.29
CA VAL A 855 -48.91 47.50 -45.25
C VAL A 855 -47.90 46.81 -44.32
N PRO A 856 -48.24 46.59 -43.03
CA PRO A 856 -47.32 45.95 -42.09
C PRO A 856 -46.88 44.56 -42.58
N CYS A 857 -45.57 44.34 -42.65
CA CYS A 857 -45.01 43.00 -42.83
C CYS A 857 -45.15 42.22 -41.50
N PRO A 858 -45.47 40.92 -41.51
CA PRO A 858 -45.18 40.07 -40.37
C PRO A 858 -43.66 39.93 -40.23
N ASP A 859 -43.13 40.07 -39.01
CA ASP A 859 -41.72 39.79 -38.75
C ASP A 859 -41.40 38.32 -39.03
N PRO A 860 -40.17 38.00 -39.51
CA PRO A 860 -39.72 36.62 -39.57
C PRO A 860 -39.69 36.03 -38.16
N LEU A 861 -40.30 34.86 -37.98
CA LEU A 861 -40.38 34.19 -36.68
C LEU A 861 -38.97 33.87 -36.16
N HIS A 862 -38.53 34.65 -35.17
CA HIS A 862 -37.38 34.31 -34.35
C HIS A 862 -37.66 33.00 -33.61
N GLN A 863 -36.95 31.94 -34.00
CA GLN A 863 -36.93 30.67 -33.27
C GLN A 863 -35.61 30.56 -32.53
N PHE A 864 -35.69 30.54 -31.21
CA PHE A 864 -34.55 30.22 -30.35
C PHE A 864 -34.40 28.70 -30.32
N LEU A 865 -33.28 28.19 -30.82
CA LEU A 865 -32.89 26.80 -30.61
C LEU A 865 -32.16 26.71 -29.29
N PHE A 866 -32.65 25.84 -28.40
CA PHE A 866 -31.96 25.43 -27.18
C PHE A 866 -31.21 24.13 -27.48
N ARG A 867 -29.89 24.11 -27.27
CA ARG A 867 -29.14 22.86 -27.20
C ARG A 867 -28.82 22.57 -25.75
N GLU A 868 -29.37 21.49 -25.23
CA GLU A 868 -28.82 20.80 -24.07
C GLU A 868 -27.69 19.87 -24.56
N LYS A 869 -26.55 19.91 -23.88
CA LYS A 869 -25.44 18.97 -24.09
C LYS A 869 -24.76 18.71 -22.74
N ASP A 870 -24.44 17.44 -22.50
CA ASP A 870 -23.67 17.03 -21.33
C ASP A 870 -22.18 17.31 -21.52
N PHE A 871 -21.55 17.83 -20.46
CA PHE A 871 -20.13 18.11 -20.37
C PHE A 871 -19.56 17.55 -19.06
N ALA A 872 -18.24 17.38 -19.00
CA ALA A 872 -17.55 17.21 -17.73
C ALA A 872 -17.77 18.45 -16.83
N CYS A 873 -17.67 18.27 -15.52
CA CYS A 873 -17.68 19.37 -14.55
C CYS A 873 -16.27 19.74 -14.10
N PRO A 874 -15.94 21.03 -13.91
CA PRO A 874 -16.66 22.18 -14.49
C PRO A 874 -16.62 22.12 -16.03
N PRO A 875 -17.59 22.70 -16.75
CA PRO A 875 -17.56 22.71 -18.22
C PRO A 875 -16.32 23.46 -18.74
N ASP A 876 -15.62 22.89 -19.72
CA ASP A 876 -14.62 23.66 -20.46
C ASP A 876 -15.33 24.61 -21.44
N PHE A 877 -15.24 25.90 -21.16
CA PHE A 877 -15.82 26.95 -22.00
C PHE A 877 -14.94 27.28 -23.22
N SER A 878 -13.70 26.79 -23.28
CA SER A 878 -12.72 27.07 -24.35
C SER A 878 -12.83 26.16 -25.57
N GLU A 879 -13.43 24.96 -25.45
CA GLU A 879 -13.67 24.06 -26.60
C GLU A 879 -14.73 24.57 -27.60
N ARG A 880 -15.34 25.73 -27.35
CA ARG A 880 -16.46 26.24 -28.15
C ARG A 880 -15.98 26.97 -29.40
N SER A 881 -16.07 26.32 -30.55
CA SER A 881 -15.77 26.93 -31.85
C SER A 881 -16.88 27.89 -32.30
N ASP A 882 -16.68 29.18 -32.03
CA ASP A 882 -16.47 30.21 -33.07
C ASP A 882 -16.19 31.58 -32.39
N GLU A 883 -15.58 32.53 -33.12
CA GLU A 883 -15.34 33.88 -32.56
C GLU A 883 -16.67 34.50 -32.09
N PRO A 884 -16.70 35.17 -30.92
CA PRO A 884 -17.92 35.82 -30.46
C PRO A 884 -18.39 36.84 -31.50
N ASP A 885 -19.68 36.74 -31.87
CA ASP A 885 -20.31 37.72 -32.74
C ASP A 885 -20.26 39.12 -32.08
N LYS A 886 -20.41 40.19 -32.86
CA LYS A 886 -19.99 41.56 -32.50
C LYS A 886 -20.58 42.16 -31.22
N ASP A 887 -21.60 41.53 -30.65
CA ASP A 887 -22.28 41.92 -29.41
C ASP A 887 -21.85 41.04 -28.19
N ASN A 888 -20.87 40.13 -28.33
CA ASN A 888 -20.32 39.24 -27.29
C ASN A 888 -21.33 38.27 -26.61
N LEU A 889 -22.52 38.07 -27.17
CA LEU A 889 -23.63 37.37 -26.53
C LEU A 889 -23.58 35.83 -26.62
N ILE A 890 -22.70 35.18 -25.84
CA ILE A 890 -22.92 33.76 -25.46
C ILE A 890 -23.77 33.72 -24.18
N ARG A 891 -25.09 33.61 -24.34
CA ARG A 891 -25.99 33.28 -23.23
C ARG A 891 -26.01 31.77 -23.03
N SER A 892 -25.11 31.27 -22.18
CA SER A 892 -25.17 29.89 -21.71
C SER A 892 -25.34 29.79 -20.20
N SER A 893 -26.06 28.76 -19.79
CA SER A 893 -26.32 28.42 -18.39
C SER A 893 -25.93 26.97 -18.10
N THR A 894 -25.33 26.73 -16.94
CA THR A 894 -24.94 25.39 -16.50
C THR A 894 -25.97 24.87 -15.49
N ARG A 895 -26.46 23.65 -15.68
CA ARG A 895 -27.22 22.92 -14.65
C ARG A 895 -26.27 21.93 -13.99
N TRP A 896 -26.11 22.08 -12.67
CA TRP A 896 -25.27 21.23 -11.85
C TRP A 896 -26.12 20.11 -11.24
N THR A 897 -25.85 18.87 -11.63
CA THR A 897 -26.56 17.69 -11.14
C THR A 897 -25.60 16.85 -10.29
N LEU A 898 -25.93 16.67 -9.02
CA LEU A 898 -25.15 15.83 -8.10
C LEU A 898 -25.28 14.35 -8.52
N LYS A 899 -24.17 13.62 -8.59
CA LYS A 899 -24.18 12.19 -8.94
C LYS A 899 -24.87 11.35 -7.87
N GLU A 900 -25.55 10.29 -8.30
CA GLU A 900 -26.20 9.34 -7.39
C GLU A 900 -25.16 8.71 -6.43
N GLY A 901 -25.56 8.53 -5.16
CA GLY A 901 -24.67 8.02 -4.10
C GLY A 901 -23.57 8.98 -3.61
N LYS A 902 -23.30 10.11 -4.30
CA LYS A 902 -22.17 11.01 -3.96
C LYS A 902 -22.50 12.16 -2.99
N SER A 903 -23.74 12.24 -2.47
CA SER A 903 -24.19 13.31 -1.54
C SER A 903 -23.29 13.48 -0.32
N ASP A 904 -23.12 12.41 0.46
CA ASP A 904 -22.51 12.53 1.79
C ASP A 904 -21.01 12.75 1.68
N ALA A 905 -20.38 12.16 0.65
CA ALA A 905 -19.01 12.45 0.24
C ALA A 905 -18.83 13.91 -0.21
N PHE A 906 -19.76 14.46 -1.01
CA PHE A 906 -19.73 15.86 -1.42
C PHE A 906 -19.82 16.81 -0.22
N TYR A 907 -20.75 16.61 0.71
CA TYR A 907 -20.88 17.48 1.88
C TYR A 907 -19.72 17.33 2.86
N ALA A 908 -19.16 16.13 3.02
CA ALA A 908 -17.94 15.93 3.81
C ALA A 908 -16.74 16.69 3.18
N ALA A 909 -16.55 16.57 1.87
CA ALA A 909 -15.50 17.28 1.14
C ALA A 909 -15.72 18.80 1.14
N LEU A 910 -16.96 19.27 1.00
CA LEU A 910 -17.31 20.69 1.08
C LEU A 910 -17.05 21.27 2.47
N LEU A 911 -17.42 20.55 3.54
CA LEU A 911 -17.14 20.96 4.91
C LEU A 911 -15.62 21.01 5.15
N ALA A 912 -14.87 19.97 4.77
CA ALA A 912 -13.41 19.93 4.92
C ALA A 912 -12.68 21.02 4.10
N GLY A 913 -13.13 21.28 2.87
CA GLY A 913 -12.51 22.22 1.94
C GLY A 913 -12.97 23.67 2.06
N THR A 914 -14.07 23.97 2.76
CA THR A 914 -14.63 25.33 2.85
C THR A 914 -15.11 25.76 4.24
N ASP A 915 -15.17 24.85 5.23
CA ASP A 915 -15.72 25.09 6.59
C ASP A 915 -17.14 25.71 6.56
N VAL A 916 -17.91 25.37 5.52
CA VAL A 916 -19.35 25.64 5.42
C VAL A 916 -20.09 24.32 5.59
N SER A 917 -20.83 24.19 6.69
CA SER A 917 -21.67 23.02 6.95
C SER A 917 -22.90 22.98 6.04
N SER A 918 -23.40 21.78 5.77
CA SER A 918 -24.48 21.54 4.80
C SER A 918 -25.80 22.26 5.13
N ASP A 919 -26.06 22.59 6.40
CA ASP A 919 -27.22 23.38 6.84
C ASP A 919 -27.12 24.88 6.47
N LYS A 920 -25.92 25.37 6.13
CA LYS A 920 -25.67 26.76 5.68
C LYS A 920 -25.72 26.90 4.16
N ILE A 921 -25.77 25.79 3.43
CA ILE A 921 -25.85 25.76 1.97
C ILE A 921 -27.30 25.85 1.52
N VAL A 922 -27.61 26.87 0.72
CA VAL A 922 -28.87 26.99 0.00
C VAL A 922 -28.62 26.58 -1.45
N TRP A 923 -29.32 25.55 -1.92
CA TRP A 923 -29.34 25.20 -3.34
C TRP A 923 -30.31 26.13 -4.06
N GLU A 924 -29.79 26.96 -4.96
CA GLU A 924 -30.59 27.90 -5.73
C GLU A 924 -29.96 28.20 -7.10
N ASP A 925 -30.70 28.90 -7.95
CA ASP A 925 -30.22 29.34 -9.26
C ASP A 925 -29.41 30.64 -9.10
N VAL A 926 -28.08 30.51 -9.13
CA VAL A 926 -27.15 31.60 -8.86
C VAL A 926 -26.88 32.40 -10.14
N ARG A 927 -27.03 33.72 -10.06
CA ARG A 927 -26.63 34.67 -11.10
C ARG A 927 -25.35 35.38 -10.71
N TRP A 928 -24.24 34.90 -11.27
CA TRP A 928 -22.98 35.61 -11.21
C TRP A 928 -23.07 36.90 -12.03
N HIS A 929 -22.41 37.93 -11.53
CA HIS A 929 -22.11 39.16 -12.27
C HIS A 929 -20.59 39.30 -12.20
N ASP A 930 -19.91 39.57 -13.32
CA ASP A 930 -18.46 39.74 -13.36
C ASP A 930 -18.07 41.13 -12.81
N ALA A 931 -18.22 41.28 -11.49
CA ALA A 931 -18.20 42.56 -10.77
C ALA A 931 -16.79 43.12 -10.48
N ASP A 932 -15.73 42.38 -10.84
CA ASP A 932 -14.33 42.79 -10.62
C ASP A 932 -13.69 43.49 -11.85
N GLY A 933 -14.50 43.78 -12.88
CA GLY A 933 -14.11 44.65 -14.00
C GLY A 933 -14.36 46.15 -13.69
N PRO A 934 -13.42 47.07 -13.96
CA PRO A 934 -13.62 48.50 -13.67
C PRO A 934 -14.73 49.09 -14.57
N PRO A 935 -15.72 49.81 -13.99
CA PRO A 935 -16.96 50.14 -14.69
C PRO A 935 -16.79 51.27 -15.71
N SER A 936 -16.66 50.95 -17.00
CA SER A 936 -16.79 51.94 -18.07
C SER A 936 -17.32 51.38 -19.40
N TYR A 937 -18.26 52.13 -20.00
CA TYR A 937 -18.78 52.01 -21.38
C TYR A 937 -19.64 50.79 -21.78
N HIS A 938 -20.92 50.93 -21.44
CA HIS A 938 -22.11 50.55 -22.23
C HIS A 938 -22.44 49.07 -22.51
N ALA A 939 -23.33 48.57 -21.66
CA ALA A 939 -24.49 47.72 -21.97
C ALA A 939 -24.26 46.30 -22.52
N HIS A 940 -24.92 45.33 -21.87
CA HIS A 940 -24.90 43.88 -22.16
C HIS A 940 -23.63 43.15 -21.69
N GLU A 941 -23.38 43.22 -20.38
CA GLU A 941 -22.61 42.18 -19.67
C GLU A 941 -23.23 40.79 -19.92
N PRO A 942 -22.42 39.74 -20.16
CA PRO A 942 -22.92 38.38 -20.39
C PRO A 942 -23.40 37.77 -19.06
N MET A 943 -24.71 37.68 -18.89
CA MET A 943 -25.31 37.02 -17.72
C MET A 943 -25.17 35.50 -17.82
N TYR A 944 -24.24 34.93 -17.05
CA TYR A 944 -24.16 33.49 -16.79
C TYR A 944 -25.07 33.10 -15.62
N MET A 945 -25.66 31.91 -15.69
CA MET A 945 -26.56 31.38 -14.66
C MET A 945 -26.19 29.92 -14.34
N ASP A 946 -25.86 29.67 -13.09
CA ASP A 946 -25.65 28.32 -12.57
C ASP A 946 -26.95 27.86 -11.89
N PHE A 947 -27.68 26.98 -12.58
CA PHE A 947 -28.91 26.34 -12.07
C PHE A 947 -28.55 25.24 -11.06
N ASN A 948 -29.27 25.21 -9.94
CA ASN A 948 -29.03 24.27 -8.83
C ASN A 948 -27.58 24.32 -8.29
N PHE A 949 -27.11 25.50 -7.87
CA PHE A 949 -25.76 25.70 -7.33
C PHE A 949 -25.80 25.85 -5.79
N PRO A 950 -24.80 25.31 -5.04
CA PRO A 950 -24.74 25.44 -3.58
C PRO A 950 -24.20 26.82 -3.17
N ASN A 951 -25.04 27.63 -2.50
CA ASN A 951 -24.71 29.01 -2.13
C ASN A 951 -24.75 29.25 -0.61
N PRO A 952 -23.69 29.72 0.06
CA PRO A 952 -23.65 30.00 1.51
C PRO A 952 -24.35 31.32 1.89
N LYS A 953 -25.56 31.54 1.37
CA LYS A 953 -26.28 32.83 1.29
C LYS A 953 -26.50 33.57 2.62
N TYR A 954 -26.40 32.88 3.75
CA TYR A 954 -26.68 33.41 5.09
C TYR A 954 -25.53 33.23 6.09
N TYR A 955 -24.33 32.87 5.61
CA TYR A 955 -23.16 32.63 6.46
C TYR A 955 -22.62 33.95 7.05
N LYS A 956 -22.58 34.06 8.38
CA LYS A 956 -22.14 35.28 9.10
C LYS A 956 -20.95 34.99 10.01
N LYS A 957 -20.41 36.04 10.63
CA LYS A 957 -19.34 35.91 11.61
C LYS A 957 -19.74 35.10 12.85
N GLU A 958 -21.02 35.05 13.18
CA GLU A 958 -21.56 34.19 14.24
C GLU A 958 -21.63 32.70 13.84
N ASP A 959 -21.54 32.37 12.54
CA ASP A 959 -21.46 31.01 12.01
C ASP A 959 -20.00 30.53 11.82
N VAL A 960 -19.00 31.40 12.05
CA VAL A 960 -17.58 31.03 12.03
C VAL A 960 -17.22 30.36 13.35
N MET A 961 -16.65 29.16 13.26
CA MET A 961 -16.21 28.39 14.42
C MET A 961 -15.17 29.17 15.24
N ASN A 962 -15.40 29.29 16.56
CA ASN A 962 -14.50 29.97 17.48
C ASN A 962 -13.51 29.00 18.14
N PRO A 963 -12.19 29.09 17.86
CA PRO A 963 -11.19 28.14 18.37
C PRO A 963 -10.85 28.32 19.87
N LYS A 964 -11.56 29.20 20.61
CA LYS A 964 -11.32 29.44 22.06
C LYS A 964 -11.33 28.15 22.89
N GLU A 965 -12.16 27.17 22.52
CA GLU A 965 -12.19 25.86 23.18
C GLU A 965 -10.92 25.02 22.93
N VAL A 966 -10.37 25.08 21.72
CA VAL A 966 -9.11 24.41 21.33
C VAL A 966 -7.94 25.01 22.11
N ILE A 967 -7.87 26.35 22.16
CA ILE A 967 -6.89 27.10 22.96
C ILE A 967 -6.97 26.71 24.44
N ASN A 968 -8.17 26.74 25.02
CA ASN A 968 -8.38 26.41 26.44
C ASN A 968 -7.96 24.97 26.78
N LYS A 969 -8.30 23.99 25.94
CA LYS A 969 -7.92 22.58 26.14
C LYS A 969 -6.41 22.34 25.97
N GLY A 970 -5.78 22.95 24.96
CA GLY A 970 -4.34 22.84 24.75
C GLY A 970 -3.56 23.47 25.91
N ARG A 971 -4.06 24.62 26.40
CA ARG A 971 -3.58 25.27 27.63
C ARG A 971 -3.79 24.41 28.87
N GLU A 972 -4.90 23.67 28.99
CA GLU A 972 -5.14 22.75 30.11
C GLU A 972 -4.19 21.54 30.08
N LYS A 973 -3.87 21.01 28.90
CA LYS A 973 -2.83 19.98 28.72
C LYS A 973 -1.42 20.53 29.03
N LEU A 974 -1.11 21.76 28.62
CA LEU A 974 0.15 22.44 28.98
C LEU A 974 0.26 22.72 30.48
N ASN A 975 -0.83 23.06 31.16
CA ASN A 975 -0.86 23.18 32.62
C ASN A 975 -0.69 21.82 33.32
N SER A 976 -1.19 20.71 32.74
CA SER A 976 -1.14 19.40 33.39
C SER A 976 0.25 18.73 33.36
N ILE A 977 1.15 19.13 32.46
CA ILE A 977 2.55 18.64 32.47
C ILE A 977 3.46 19.42 33.43
N MET A 978 3.04 20.59 33.91
CA MET A 978 3.89 21.43 34.79
C MET A 978 4.35 20.73 36.07
N PRO A 979 3.50 19.97 36.80
CA PRO A 979 3.95 19.17 37.94
C PRO A 979 4.97 18.10 37.53
N THR A 980 4.79 17.46 36.37
CA THR A 980 5.72 16.43 35.86
C THR A 980 7.10 17.01 35.53
N ILE A 981 7.17 18.23 35.00
CA ILE A 981 8.44 18.94 34.78
C ILE A 981 9.12 19.26 36.12
N ASP A 982 8.37 19.73 37.11
CA ASP A 982 8.90 20.04 38.45
C ASP A 982 9.33 18.76 39.21
N ASP A 983 8.61 17.65 39.08
CA ASP A 983 8.96 16.34 39.65
C ASP A 983 10.24 15.76 39.01
N VAL A 984 10.34 15.79 37.67
CA VAL A 984 11.51 15.31 36.92
C VAL A 984 12.73 16.19 37.20
N LEU A 985 12.56 17.52 37.30
CA LEU A 985 13.61 18.41 37.78
C LEU A 985 14.05 18.04 39.21
N GLY A 986 13.10 17.66 40.08
CA GLY A 986 13.38 17.12 41.40
C GLY A 986 14.15 15.79 41.40
N LEU A 987 13.95 14.93 40.39
CA LEU A 987 14.76 13.71 40.20
C LEU A 987 16.18 14.04 39.70
N VAL A 988 16.32 14.99 38.77
CA VAL A 988 17.62 15.47 38.27
C VAL A 988 18.45 16.05 39.42
N GLN A 989 17.88 16.96 40.22
CA GLN A 989 18.53 17.58 41.38
C GLN A 989 18.91 16.58 42.50
N GLN A 990 18.26 15.42 42.53
CA GLN A 990 18.59 14.32 43.46
C GLN A 990 19.56 13.29 42.87
N ASN A 991 20.02 13.47 41.62
CA ASN A 991 20.77 12.48 40.84
C ASN A 991 20.06 11.10 40.79
N LYS A 992 18.74 11.13 40.53
CA LYS A 992 17.83 9.98 40.43
C LYS A 992 17.12 9.86 39.09
N TYR A 993 17.31 10.82 38.19
CA TYR A 993 16.79 10.70 36.83
C TYR A 993 17.63 9.68 36.05
N ALA A 994 16.97 8.73 35.38
CA ALA A 994 17.63 7.60 34.74
C ALA A 994 18.17 7.92 33.32
N GLY A 995 17.69 8.99 32.70
CA GLY A 995 18.10 9.41 31.36
C GLY A 995 19.11 10.55 31.35
N LEU A 996 19.52 10.98 30.16
CA LEU A 996 20.42 12.13 30.01
C LEU A 996 19.67 13.44 30.25
N VAL A 997 20.15 14.25 31.21
CA VAL A 997 19.62 15.61 31.47
C VAL A 997 19.72 16.50 30.22
N GLY A 998 20.75 16.28 29.39
CA GLY A 998 20.90 16.93 28.09
C GLY A 998 19.78 16.58 27.10
N ASP A 999 19.18 15.37 27.17
CA ASP A 999 18.05 15.01 26.33
C ASP A 999 16.76 15.67 26.80
N LEU A 1000 16.51 15.72 28.12
CA LEU A 1000 15.40 16.52 28.69
C LEU A 1000 15.44 17.97 28.20
N VAL A 1001 16.62 18.60 28.21
CA VAL A 1001 16.81 19.97 27.73
C VAL A 1001 16.52 20.10 26.23
N ASP A 1002 17.00 19.17 25.40
CA ASP A 1002 16.73 19.22 23.95
C ASP A 1002 15.24 19.02 23.65
N ALA A 1003 14.65 17.96 24.21
CA ALA A 1003 13.26 17.60 24.03
C ALA A 1003 12.30 18.74 24.44
N LEU A 1004 12.45 19.25 25.67
CA LEU A 1004 11.60 20.33 26.19
C LEU A 1004 11.85 21.69 25.52
N SER A 1005 13.01 21.91 24.88
CA SER A 1005 13.35 23.21 24.29
C SER A 1005 12.35 23.67 23.21
N VAL A 1006 11.83 22.75 22.40
CA VAL A 1006 10.94 23.08 21.27
C VAL A 1006 9.55 23.53 21.72
N PRO A 1007 8.74 22.72 22.45
CA PRO A 1007 7.40 23.15 22.86
C PRO A 1007 7.42 24.41 23.74
N ILE A 1008 8.48 24.61 24.54
CA ILE A 1008 8.63 25.80 25.39
C ILE A 1008 8.96 27.04 24.54
N ALA A 1009 9.87 26.95 23.57
CA ALA A 1009 10.17 28.04 22.64
C ALA A 1009 8.95 28.39 21.76
N MET A 1010 8.16 27.39 21.36
CA MET A 1010 6.89 27.59 20.64
C MET A 1010 5.84 28.31 21.50
N ALA A 1011 5.70 27.95 22.78
CA ALA A 1011 4.77 28.62 23.70
C ALA A 1011 5.11 30.11 23.85
N GLN A 1012 6.40 30.41 24.06
CA GLN A 1012 6.93 31.77 24.12
C GLN A 1012 6.67 32.57 22.84
N GLN A 1013 6.79 31.92 21.68
CA GLN A 1013 6.51 32.50 20.36
C GLN A 1013 5.01 32.78 20.12
N SER A 1014 4.13 31.90 20.59
CA SER A 1014 2.68 32.10 20.50
C SER A 1014 2.24 33.33 21.30
N VAL A 1015 2.70 33.45 22.56
CA VAL A 1015 2.46 34.62 23.42
C VAL A 1015 2.94 35.91 22.76
N ALA A 1016 4.14 35.91 22.16
CA ALA A 1016 4.65 37.07 21.43
C ALA A 1016 3.77 37.47 20.23
N ASN A 1017 3.15 36.50 19.56
CA ASN A 1017 2.24 36.76 18.44
C ASN A 1017 0.84 37.21 18.92
N MET A 1018 0.34 36.70 20.05
CA MET A 1018 -0.88 37.21 20.70
C MET A 1018 -0.74 38.67 21.11
N GLN A 1019 0.39 39.04 21.71
CA GLN A 1019 0.66 40.43 22.09
C GLN A 1019 0.63 41.34 20.86
N ARG A 1020 1.37 41.00 19.79
CA ARG A 1020 1.37 41.75 18.53
C ARG A 1020 0.00 41.84 17.88
N ALA A 1021 -0.79 40.76 17.91
CA ALA A 1021 -2.15 40.75 17.40
C ALA A 1021 -3.06 41.70 18.20
N ASN A 1022 -2.94 41.74 19.53
CA ASN A 1022 -3.66 42.69 20.37
C ASN A 1022 -3.23 44.15 20.10
N ASP A 1023 -1.92 44.41 20.03
CA ASP A 1023 -1.36 45.75 19.80
C ASP A 1023 -1.87 46.36 18.48
N ILE A 1024 -1.99 45.56 17.41
CA ILE A 1024 -2.58 45.97 16.12
C ILE A 1024 -4.12 46.00 16.19
N GLY A 1025 -4.72 44.99 16.85
CA GLY A 1025 -6.17 44.77 16.94
C GLY A 1025 -6.98 45.95 17.48
N GLN A 1026 -6.33 46.83 18.24
CA GLN A 1026 -6.93 48.04 18.81
C GLN A 1026 -7.00 49.24 17.85
N ASN A 1027 -6.24 49.25 16.72
CA ASN A 1027 -6.15 50.39 15.80
C ASN A 1027 -6.06 49.97 14.31
N ILE A 1028 -6.90 49.03 13.88
CA ILE A 1028 -6.87 48.45 12.53
C ILE A 1028 -7.31 49.43 11.42
N ASP A 1029 -6.48 49.59 10.38
CA ASP A 1029 -6.86 50.06 9.04
C ASP A 1029 -6.96 48.88 8.03
N ASP A 1030 -7.44 49.14 6.81
CA ASP A 1030 -7.68 48.10 5.80
C ASP A 1030 -6.42 47.38 5.30
N GLU A 1031 -5.23 47.99 5.40
CA GLU A 1031 -3.95 47.39 5.02
C GLU A 1031 -3.42 46.51 6.17
N GLN A 1032 -3.57 46.97 7.41
CA GLN A 1032 -3.17 46.27 8.62
C GLN A 1032 -4.03 45.03 8.94
N LYS A 1033 -5.28 44.95 8.46
CA LYS A 1033 -6.18 43.78 8.61
C LYS A 1033 -5.48 42.46 8.28
N LYS A 1034 -4.70 42.42 7.19
CA LYS A 1034 -4.02 41.18 6.74
C LYS A 1034 -2.98 40.69 7.76
N ASN A 1035 -2.14 41.59 8.27
CA ASN A 1035 -1.11 41.27 9.25
C ASN A 1035 -1.69 40.87 10.61
N PHE A 1036 -2.75 41.57 11.03
CA PHE A 1036 -3.51 41.22 12.23
C PHE A 1036 -4.05 39.78 12.17
N ILE A 1037 -4.71 39.41 11.06
CA ILE A 1037 -5.28 38.07 10.85
C ILE A 1037 -4.20 37.00 10.95
N ILE A 1038 -3.04 37.18 10.31
CA ILE A 1038 -1.92 36.22 10.37
C ILE A 1038 -1.40 36.03 11.80
N LEU A 1039 -1.18 37.12 12.54
CA LEU A 1039 -0.63 37.05 13.90
C LEU A 1039 -1.62 36.37 14.86
N PHE A 1040 -2.92 36.70 14.75
CA PHE A 1040 -3.98 36.08 15.52
C PHE A 1040 -4.09 34.57 15.23
N LEU A 1041 -4.05 34.17 13.96
CA LEU A 1041 -4.09 32.76 13.56
C LEU A 1041 -2.85 31.98 14.00
N THR A 1042 -1.65 32.54 13.82
CA THR A 1042 -0.39 31.89 14.23
C THR A 1042 -0.38 31.57 15.73
N ALA A 1043 -0.97 32.46 16.54
CA ALA A 1043 -1.14 32.25 17.98
C ALA A 1043 -2.14 31.13 18.33
N ILE A 1044 -3.22 30.98 17.55
CA ILE A 1044 -4.22 29.92 17.72
C ILE A 1044 -3.63 28.55 17.35
N LEU A 1045 -2.96 28.48 16.19
CA LEU A 1045 -2.43 27.24 15.61
C LEU A 1045 -1.41 26.55 16.52
N PHE A 1046 -0.70 27.31 17.37
CA PHE A 1046 0.16 26.76 18.40
C PHE A 1046 -0.55 25.76 19.33
N PHE A 1047 -1.83 25.92 19.65
CA PHE A 1047 -2.49 25.07 20.65
C PHE A 1047 -2.96 23.70 20.12
N ILE A 1048 -3.18 23.56 18.81
CA ILE A 1048 -3.73 22.34 18.19
C ILE A 1048 -2.96 21.05 18.57
N PRO A 1049 -1.62 20.99 18.57
CA PRO A 1049 -0.86 19.78 18.90
C PRO A 1049 -1.07 19.30 20.34
N PHE A 1050 -1.40 20.22 21.26
CA PHE A 1050 -1.57 19.91 22.69
C PHE A 1050 -2.99 19.43 23.02
N VAL A 1051 -3.89 19.32 22.04
CA VAL A 1051 -5.32 19.01 22.25
C VAL A 1051 -5.66 17.53 22.00
N GLY A 1052 -4.80 16.77 21.34
CA GLY A 1052 -4.96 15.33 21.12
C GLY A 1052 -6.12 14.97 20.17
N GLU A 1053 -6.79 13.84 20.43
CA GLU A 1053 -7.81 13.18 19.57
C GLU A 1053 -8.92 14.11 19.04
N ILE A 1054 -9.21 15.20 19.75
CA ILE A 1054 -10.21 16.21 19.36
C ILE A 1054 -9.85 16.90 18.02
N ALA A 1055 -8.60 16.84 17.56
CA ALA A 1055 -8.21 17.23 16.20
C ALA A 1055 -8.95 16.43 15.09
N GLY A 1056 -9.47 15.24 15.41
CA GLY A 1056 -10.35 14.47 14.51
C GLY A 1056 -11.77 15.04 14.36
N THR A 1057 -12.14 16.10 15.09
CA THR A 1057 -13.41 16.80 14.89
C THR A 1057 -13.30 17.78 13.71
N ILE A 1058 -13.95 17.42 12.60
CA ILE A 1058 -13.73 17.96 11.24
C ILE A 1058 -13.67 19.51 11.15
N GLY A 1059 -14.43 20.24 11.97
CA GLY A 1059 -14.41 21.71 11.94
C GLY A 1059 -13.05 22.34 12.33
N VAL A 1060 -12.33 21.79 13.31
CA VAL A 1060 -11.15 22.44 13.92
C VAL A 1060 -10.05 22.74 12.91
N LEU A 1061 -9.80 21.80 11.98
CA LEU A 1061 -8.79 21.93 10.94
C LEU A 1061 -9.33 22.61 9.66
N ALA A 1062 -10.63 22.46 9.35
CA ALA A 1062 -11.24 23.07 8.18
C ALA A 1062 -11.18 24.61 8.22
N GLY A 1063 -11.32 25.20 9.42
CA GLY A 1063 -11.12 26.65 9.63
C GLY A 1063 -9.73 27.17 9.24
N VAL A 1064 -8.70 26.30 9.19
CA VAL A 1064 -7.32 26.64 8.82
C VAL A 1064 -7.14 26.73 7.29
N ALA A 1065 -7.89 25.93 6.52
CA ALA A 1065 -7.79 25.94 5.05
C ALA A 1065 -8.24 27.30 4.44
N ARG A 1066 -9.18 27.99 5.09
CA ARG A 1066 -9.73 29.30 4.68
C ARG A 1066 -8.72 30.44 4.62
N ILE A 1067 -7.59 30.32 5.31
CA ILE A 1067 -6.58 31.39 5.45
C ILE A 1067 -6.04 31.82 4.07
N ILE A 1068 -5.95 30.88 3.14
CA ILE A 1068 -5.40 31.09 1.79
C ILE A 1068 -6.40 31.85 0.88
N THR A 1069 -7.71 31.59 1.00
CA THR A 1069 -8.72 32.21 0.11
C THR A 1069 -9.18 33.59 0.56
N VAL A 1070 -9.28 33.83 1.87
CA VAL A 1070 -9.83 35.09 2.41
C VAL A 1070 -8.89 36.28 2.25
N VAL A 1071 -7.57 36.06 2.26
CA VAL A 1071 -6.60 37.17 2.41
C VAL A 1071 -6.01 37.66 1.08
N GLY A 1072 -5.89 36.80 0.06
CA GLY A 1072 -5.41 37.15 -1.28
C GLY A 1072 -3.91 37.48 -1.37
N GLU A 1073 -3.20 36.76 -2.25
CA GLU A 1073 -1.79 36.94 -2.66
C GLU A 1073 -0.68 36.78 -1.58
N LEU A 1074 -1.00 36.40 -0.34
CA LEU A 1074 0.03 36.18 0.69
C LEU A 1074 0.69 34.79 0.61
N GLY A 1075 1.65 34.67 -0.31
CA GLY A 1075 2.53 33.50 -0.42
C GLY A 1075 3.49 33.31 0.77
N ALA A 1076 4.11 32.13 0.82
CA ALA A 1076 5.01 31.67 1.90
C ALA A 1076 4.33 31.55 3.27
N VAL A 1077 4.27 32.61 4.09
CA VAL A 1077 4.12 32.49 5.57
C VAL A 1077 2.91 31.65 6.02
N GLY A 1078 1.72 31.86 5.43
CA GLY A 1078 0.53 31.06 5.77
C GLY A 1078 0.59 29.61 5.28
N LEU A 1079 1.27 29.37 4.15
CA LEU A 1079 1.53 28.04 3.60
C LEU A 1079 2.60 27.30 4.41
N ASP A 1080 3.64 27.99 4.88
CA ASP A 1080 4.70 27.40 5.70
C ASP A 1080 4.12 26.89 7.03
N ILE A 1081 3.24 27.66 7.69
CA ILE A 1081 2.58 27.24 8.95
C ILE A 1081 1.58 26.10 8.72
N TYR A 1082 0.83 26.11 7.60
CA TYR A 1082 -0.01 24.97 7.23
C TYR A 1082 0.83 23.73 6.93
N SER A 1083 1.95 23.89 6.22
CA SER A 1083 2.86 22.78 5.89
C SER A 1083 3.56 22.20 7.10
N LEU A 1084 3.73 22.95 8.20
CA LEU A 1084 4.20 22.40 9.47
C LEU A 1084 3.18 21.44 10.10
N VAL A 1085 1.88 21.65 9.88
CA VAL A 1085 0.80 20.76 10.37
C VAL A 1085 0.62 19.54 9.45
N ASP A 1086 0.90 19.71 8.15
CA ASP A 1086 0.81 18.67 7.12
C ASP A 1086 2.10 17.83 6.96
N SER A 1087 3.25 18.33 7.47
CA SER A 1087 4.54 17.62 7.41
C SER A 1087 4.67 16.57 8.51
N LYS A 1088 5.01 15.33 8.13
CA LYS A 1088 5.55 14.32 9.04
C LYS A 1088 7.08 14.36 9.01
N GLY A 1089 7.74 14.53 10.16
CA GLY A 1089 9.14 14.15 10.37
C GLY A 1089 10.10 15.33 10.64
N ASN A 1090 10.71 15.33 11.83
CA ASN A 1090 11.58 16.41 12.35
C ASN A 1090 10.88 17.79 12.43
N ASP A 1091 9.56 17.80 12.42
CA ASP A 1091 8.71 18.95 12.68
C ASP A 1091 8.61 19.23 14.20
N PRO A 1092 8.16 20.44 14.61
CA PRO A 1092 8.02 20.80 16.02
C PRO A 1092 6.90 20.04 16.75
N PHE A 1093 5.96 19.42 16.03
CA PHE A 1093 4.74 18.84 16.60
C PHE A 1093 4.91 17.37 16.98
N ALA A 1094 5.72 16.60 16.26
CA ALA A 1094 6.13 15.25 16.64
C ALA A 1094 6.84 15.25 18.02
N ILE A 1095 7.68 16.26 18.27
CA ILE A 1095 8.35 16.46 19.57
C ILE A 1095 7.32 16.69 20.69
N ALA A 1096 6.27 17.47 20.42
CA ALA A 1096 5.16 17.63 21.37
C ALA A 1096 4.34 16.33 21.52
N GLY A 1097 4.02 15.62 20.44
CA GLY A 1097 3.26 14.37 20.47
C GLY A 1097 3.90 13.33 21.39
N ILE A 1098 5.22 13.16 21.31
CA ILE A 1098 6.00 12.28 22.19
C ILE A 1098 5.92 12.77 23.65
N LEU A 1099 6.25 14.04 23.93
CA LEU A 1099 6.42 14.55 25.30
C LEU A 1099 5.10 14.75 26.07
N PHE A 1100 3.97 14.84 25.36
CA PHE A 1100 2.65 14.98 25.98
C PHE A 1100 1.87 13.65 26.09
N ALA A 1101 2.49 12.53 25.71
CA ALA A 1101 2.01 11.20 26.08
C ALA A 1101 2.11 10.97 27.61
N PRO A 1102 1.29 10.09 28.21
CA PRO A 1102 1.34 9.82 29.65
C PRO A 1102 2.72 9.34 30.10
N LEU A 1103 3.23 9.92 31.19
CA LEU A 1103 4.54 9.61 31.80
C LEU A 1103 5.78 9.85 30.91
N ALA A 1104 5.65 10.43 29.71
CA ALA A 1104 6.72 10.54 28.72
C ALA A 1104 8.03 11.20 29.22
N LEU A 1105 7.98 12.10 30.20
CA LEU A 1105 9.19 12.72 30.77
C LEU A 1105 9.96 11.80 31.73
N TYR A 1106 9.33 10.74 32.25
CA TYR A 1106 9.97 9.66 33.01
C TYR A 1106 10.50 8.55 32.10
N ASP A 1107 9.96 8.42 30.90
CA ASP A 1107 10.41 7.49 29.86
C ASP A 1107 11.67 8.04 29.17
N VAL A 1108 12.79 7.35 29.37
CA VAL A 1108 14.09 7.74 28.82
C VAL A 1108 14.13 7.60 27.30
N ALA A 1109 13.43 6.61 26.72
CA ALA A 1109 13.38 6.40 25.27
C ALA A 1109 12.51 7.48 24.60
N ALA A 1110 11.36 7.83 25.18
CA ALA A 1110 10.54 8.95 24.70
C ALA A 1110 11.30 10.29 24.75
N VAL A 1111 12.01 10.58 25.84
CA VAL A 1111 12.84 11.78 25.96
C VAL A 1111 14.01 11.77 24.96
N ALA A 1112 14.69 10.63 24.78
CA ALA A 1112 15.77 10.48 23.81
C ALA A 1112 15.29 10.67 22.35
N ALA A 1113 14.14 10.10 21.99
CA ALA A 1113 13.53 10.26 20.66
C ALA A 1113 13.15 11.73 20.38
N ALA A 1114 12.48 12.39 21.33
CA ALA A 1114 12.16 13.81 21.23
C ALA A 1114 13.42 14.70 21.14
N ALA A 1115 14.48 14.35 21.87
CA ALA A 1115 15.78 15.02 21.81
C ALA A 1115 16.51 14.79 20.47
N ALA A 1116 16.42 13.57 19.91
CA ALA A 1116 16.97 13.26 18.59
C ALA A 1116 16.30 14.07 17.48
N LEU A 1117 14.96 14.18 17.50
CA LEU A 1117 14.20 15.05 16.58
C LEU A 1117 14.65 16.51 16.71
N ARG A 1118 14.78 17.06 17.93
CA ARG A 1118 15.32 18.41 18.17
C ARG A 1118 16.71 18.61 17.54
N ARG A 1119 17.58 17.59 17.61
CA ARG A 1119 18.93 17.61 17.03
C ARG A 1119 18.91 17.49 15.50
N GLY A 1120 17.88 16.87 14.92
CA GLY A 1120 17.66 16.74 13.47
C GLY A 1120 17.07 17.98 12.78
N MET A 1121 16.46 18.91 13.55
CA MET A 1121 15.80 20.10 13.00
C MET A 1121 16.75 20.99 12.17
N LYS A 1122 16.38 21.28 10.93
CA LYS A 1122 17.15 22.15 10.02
C LYS A 1122 16.88 23.62 10.35
N GLU A 1123 17.84 24.51 10.09
CA GLU A 1123 17.73 25.97 10.32
C GLU A 1123 16.41 26.59 9.80
N ARG A 1124 15.88 26.10 8.67
CA ARG A 1124 14.57 26.53 8.13
C ARG A 1124 13.41 26.13 9.03
N GLN A 1125 13.39 24.89 9.53
CA GLN A 1125 12.34 24.36 10.41
C GLN A 1125 12.34 25.05 11.78
N ILE A 1126 13.52 25.48 12.27
CA ILE A 1126 13.65 26.31 13.47
C ILE A 1126 13.13 27.73 13.18
N THR A 1127 13.49 28.31 12.03
CA THR A 1127 13.07 29.66 11.63
C THR A 1127 11.57 29.77 11.35
N SER A 1128 10.93 28.71 10.83
CA SER A 1128 9.49 28.66 10.56
C SER A 1128 8.62 28.57 11.82
N ILE A 1129 9.19 28.24 12.99
CA ILE A 1129 8.48 28.42 14.28
C ILE A 1129 8.29 29.92 14.55
N GLY A 1130 9.35 30.71 14.31
CA GLY A 1130 9.35 32.17 14.44
C GLY A 1130 10.62 32.72 15.11
N ASN A 1131 10.77 34.04 15.09
CA ASN A 1131 11.98 34.74 15.49
C ASN A 1131 12.28 34.66 17.00
N GLU A 1132 11.26 34.61 17.85
CA GLU A 1132 11.40 34.50 19.31
C GLU A 1132 11.76 33.07 19.70
N ALA A 1133 11.08 32.08 19.12
CA ALA A 1133 11.43 30.67 19.30
C ALA A 1133 12.88 30.40 18.87
N LYS A 1134 13.27 30.88 17.69
CA LYS A 1134 14.64 30.74 17.18
C LYS A 1134 15.67 31.33 18.15
N GLN A 1135 15.43 32.53 18.68
CA GLN A 1135 16.36 33.17 19.64
C GLN A 1135 16.56 32.34 20.91
N THR A 1136 15.51 31.70 21.42
CA THR A 1136 15.59 30.81 22.60
C THR A 1136 16.31 29.50 22.27
N LEU A 1137 16.02 28.88 21.12
CA LEU A 1137 16.69 27.65 20.67
C LEU A 1137 18.18 27.88 20.36
N ASP A 1138 18.52 28.99 19.71
CA ASP A 1138 19.91 29.40 19.43
C ASP A 1138 20.71 29.65 20.74
N LYS A 1139 20.08 30.16 21.81
CA LYS A 1139 20.73 30.34 23.14
C LYS A 1139 21.05 28.99 23.77
N ILE A 1140 20.10 28.06 23.78
CA ILE A 1140 20.27 26.71 24.34
C ILE A 1140 21.41 25.97 23.63
N ASP A 1141 21.48 26.05 22.30
CA ASP A 1141 22.58 25.47 21.54
C ASP A 1141 23.94 26.10 21.90
N ARG A 1142 24.02 27.43 22.11
CA ARG A 1142 25.27 28.10 22.54
C ARG A 1142 25.65 27.79 23.99
N ILE A 1143 24.70 27.55 24.89
CA ILE A 1143 24.94 27.06 26.26
C ILE A 1143 25.54 25.64 26.23
N LYS A 1144 24.98 24.77 25.38
CA LYS A 1144 25.46 23.39 25.17
C LYS A 1144 26.68 23.29 24.25
N GLY A 1145 27.28 24.42 23.86
CA GLY A 1145 28.53 24.48 23.09
C GLY A 1145 28.41 24.14 21.60
N ARG A 1146 27.18 24.03 21.06
CA ARG A 1146 26.91 23.80 19.64
C ARG A 1146 27.09 25.09 18.83
N LYS A 1147 27.38 24.95 17.54
CA LYS A 1147 27.46 26.08 16.60
C LYS A 1147 26.12 26.29 15.89
N SER A 1148 25.43 27.39 16.23
CA SER A 1148 24.21 27.84 15.54
C SER A 1148 24.38 27.87 14.01
N GLY A 1149 23.45 27.26 13.28
CA GLY A 1149 23.44 27.24 11.81
C GLY A 1149 24.47 26.31 11.13
N ALA A 1150 25.23 25.50 11.87
CA ALA A 1150 26.15 24.53 11.27
C ALA A 1150 25.43 23.21 10.92
N ARG A 1151 25.73 22.62 9.75
CA ARG A 1151 25.46 21.18 9.52
C ARG A 1151 26.19 20.35 10.58
N ALA A 1152 25.62 19.20 10.93
CA ALA A 1152 26.32 18.15 11.67
C ALA A 1152 27.58 17.71 10.90
N SER A 1153 28.72 18.32 11.25
CA SER A 1153 30.05 17.95 10.83
C SER A 1153 30.83 17.69 12.10
N CYS A 1154 31.21 16.42 12.31
CA CYS A 1154 31.96 16.00 13.49
C CYS A 1154 33.27 16.82 13.58
N PRO A 1155 33.67 17.33 14.77
CA PRO A 1155 34.72 18.35 14.89
C PRO A 1155 36.16 17.84 14.71
N VAL A 1156 36.45 17.17 13.59
CA VAL A 1156 37.82 16.80 13.18
C VAL A 1156 38.49 17.98 12.46
N LYS A 1157 38.82 19.02 13.24
CA LYS A 1157 39.80 20.05 12.87
C LYS A 1157 40.67 20.43 14.06
N ARG A 1158 41.80 19.74 14.22
CA ARG A 1158 43.01 20.40 14.75
C ARG A 1158 43.59 21.23 13.61
N GLU A 1159 43.64 22.55 13.79
CA GLU A 1159 44.35 23.42 12.87
C GLU A 1159 45.86 23.20 13.02
N VAL A 1160 46.55 22.99 11.91
CA VAL A 1160 48.01 22.90 11.86
C VAL A 1160 48.53 24.17 11.21
N GLU A 1161 48.74 25.22 12.01
CA GLU A 1161 49.52 26.37 11.54
C GLU A 1161 51.04 26.08 11.58
N PRO A 1162 51.82 26.60 10.62
CA PRO A 1162 53.16 26.10 10.36
C PRO A 1162 54.26 26.83 11.16
N ILE A 1163 54.84 26.17 12.17
CA ILE A 1163 56.09 26.64 12.77
C ILE A 1163 57.24 26.46 11.76
N LYS A 1164 57.70 27.55 11.15
CA LYS A 1164 58.88 27.57 10.27
C LYS A 1164 59.88 28.67 10.64
N VAL A 1165 61.08 28.21 11.01
CA VAL A 1165 62.37 28.94 11.02
C VAL A 1165 62.55 30.09 12.04
N ALA A 1166 63.07 29.73 13.22
CA ALA A 1166 64.18 30.42 13.87
C ALA A 1166 64.81 29.50 14.95
N TRP A 1167 66.13 29.43 15.17
CA TRP A 1167 67.28 29.94 14.39
C TRP A 1167 68.51 29.06 14.70
N GLU A 1168 69.61 29.25 13.98
CA GLU A 1168 70.88 28.56 14.28
C GLU A 1168 71.46 29.04 15.62
N ASN A 1169 71.79 28.13 16.56
CA ASN A 1169 72.91 28.22 17.53
C ASN A 1169 72.87 27.09 18.59
N ALA A 1170 73.44 25.91 18.29
CA ALA A 1170 73.68 24.85 19.30
C ALA A 1170 74.88 23.91 19.00
N LEU A 1171 75.80 24.28 18.10
CA LEU A 1171 77.06 23.55 17.90
C LEU A 1171 78.16 24.09 18.81
N LEU A 1172 78.30 23.55 20.04
CA LEU A 1172 79.58 23.43 20.77
C LEU A 1172 79.43 22.74 22.14
N LYS A 1173 80.45 21.94 22.51
CA LYS A 1173 80.64 21.18 23.77
C LYS A 1173 79.74 19.94 23.94
N SER A 1174 80.16 18.67 23.89
CA SER A 1174 81.44 17.93 24.05
C SER A 1174 81.63 17.17 25.39
N SER A 1175 81.11 15.94 25.46
CA SER A 1175 81.69 14.78 26.16
C SER A 1175 80.84 13.55 25.80
N LEU A 1176 81.29 12.52 25.05
CA LEU A 1176 82.45 11.62 25.14
C LEU A 1176 82.06 10.25 25.74
N ASN A 1177 82.64 9.19 25.16
CA ASN A 1177 82.53 7.76 25.51
C ASN A 1177 81.15 7.09 25.24
N ASP A 1178 81.07 5.85 24.71
CA ASP A 1178 82.12 5.08 24.02
C ASP A 1178 81.58 4.00 23.06
N THR A 1179 82.12 3.97 21.84
CA THR A 1179 82.16 2.86 20.85
C THR A 1179 80.87 2.25 20.27
N PRO A 1180 80.92 1.65 19.05
CA PRO A 1180 79.74 1.16 18.29
C PRO A 1180 79.75 -0.36 18.02
N VAL A 1181 78.77 -0.91 17.29
CA VAL A 1181 78.98 -1.90 16.20
C VAL A 1181 77.71 -2.16 15.35
N VAL A 1182 77.86 -2.09 14.02
CA VAL A 1182 77.18 -2.79 12.89
C VAL A 1182 75.62 -2.91 12.89
N ARG A 1183 74.85 -2.31 11.95
CA ARG A 1183 74.65 -2.56 10.48
C ARG A 1183 73.75 -3.78 10.14
N SER A 1184 72.91 -3.60 9.09
CA SER A 1184 71.88 -4.50 8.52
C SER A 1184 70.59 -4.67 9.35
N GLY A 1185 69.38 -4.49 8.81
CA GLY A 1185 68.96 -3.78 7.58
C GLY A 1185 67.93 -4.53 6.72
N LEU A 1186 67.01 -3.76 6.11
CA LEU A 1186 65.74 -4.20 5.48
C LEU A 1186 64.78 -4.80 6.53
N GLU A 1187 63.50 -4.42 6.58
CA GLU A 1187 62.68 -3.76 5.54
C GLU A 1187 62.55 -2.22 5.66
#